data_AF-A0A924Y2G3-F1
#
_entry.id   AF-A0A924Y2G3-F1
#
_cell.length_a   1.000
_cell.length_b   1.000
_cell.length_c   1.000
_cell.angle_alpha   90.00
_cell.angle_beta   90.00
_cell.angle_gamma   90.00
#
_symmetry.space_group_name_H-M   'P 1'
#
loop_
_entity.id
_entity.type
_entity.pdbx_description
1 polymer ?
#
loop_
_entity_poly.entity_id
_entity_poly.type
_entity_poly.pdbx_seq_one_letter_code
_entity_poly.pdbx_strand_id
1 'polypeptide(L)'
;MLYATVAIVAIQSMAHAQYISNVTAKVSSFEGGVGGPSVQVMNDDGLTFVSPGVYAMTNNRFAGPFGSMWVSGSGYSGGIVDRNAAIEFDLGTIRTVDSFHVWNYNESAPFNSRGLRDVTVQYSNDALVWKSVPKRFLFAKAPGTEGYLGEDISLPFPVTAKYIRFIADSNYGGLTAQSGLSKVRFRAGGVPTTAPSDGPVFPVDSGVINVKQAPYNAIGDGVADDTDAIQRAIDDWQGTAQTIYLPAGTYLVSKSLKFKRGYDDNGNPNGYFGYSNFRGEGEGCVVLRLKDNTFTNPGQPQAVLDAGYNGTLPDANGNRFVRADWFNNNFGHFTVDIGDGNTGAIGVRFYSNNVGAIRNITVTSNDWSGVTGLDLGYADQNGPLFASKISVEGFRTGIDCGGFVNSQVLEDIFLFDQGEVGIKNNGQCISIRKLFSISNATALNNGIGHATLVDSNIQPYEEESDWQSPVPAVINNETLFARNVSIPGFSTTIRNDYGGSANVTNAWISEFVSHPVVQLFGNRPTSLNLPISETPESPADPPCDWANVRDYRRTLDVGDADAVQRAIDSGAKTIYFPSQQSRYFFDKLVEIRGTTRRVVGMQATFVRAVAGAGFVVKPTAPATVWLEDFGQGGGSIEVRNESSRTLVCRNLQDPTFTLTGTGSLFLENVATGPLAISGQNVWARQLNIEGSQTKIVNSGGTVSILGLKSEDGGTLIETRNGGKTDLLGGLYYSQRGSLNNAFMFLTDNSSISASIAEVNFTNPFDPFINVLQETRGTNTRTLTYPNGPTGKGAVGNALPLYVGYDSASYLTPPYRVQAIGSANKITLTWDAMPRA
;
A
#
# COMPACT_ATOMS: atom_id res chain seq x y z
N MET A 1 53.55 21.67 -11.33
CA MET A 1 54.24 20.36 -11.28
C MET A 1 54.05 19.81 -9.89
N LEU A 2 52.99 19.02 -9.70
CA LEU A 2 53.00 17.55 -9.51
C LEU A 2 53.78 17.11 -8.27
N TYR A 3 53.08 16.59 -7.26
CA TYR A 3 53.07 15.15 -6.95
C TYR A 3 51.80 14.82 -6.14
N ALA A 4 51.04 13.86 -6.66
CA ALA A 4 49.83 13.32 -6.08
C ALA A 4 50.17 12.28 -4.99
N THR A 5 49.41 12.26 -3.90
CA THR A 5 49.40 11.13 -2.96
C THR A 5 48.06 10.43 -3.09
N VAL A 6 48.09 9.20 -3.62
CA VAL A 6 46.95 8.31 -3.81
C VAL A 6 46.58 7.68 -2.47
N ALA A 7 45.38 7.98 -1.98
CA ALA A 7 44.75 7.23 -0.90
C ALA A 7 44.07 5.99 -1.50
N ILE A 8 44.41 4.82 -0.93
CA ILE A 8 43.84 3.52 -1.27
C ILE A 8 42.36 3.53 -0.87
N VAL A 9 41.48 3.67 -1.86
CA VAL A 9 40.06 3.31 -1.73
C VAL A 9 39.98 1.80 -1.94
N ALA A 10 39.52 1.08 -0.92
CA ALA A 10 39.08 -0.29 -1.07
C ALA A 10 37.89 -0.29 -2.05
N ILE A 11 38.17 -0.56 -3.32
CA ILE A 11 37.16 -0.89 -4.32
C ILE A 11 36.60 -2.25 -3.88
N GLN A 12 35.42 -2.26 -3.26
CA GLN A 12 34.56 -3.43 -3.37
C GLN A 12 34.31 -3.60 -4.87
N SER A 13 34.94 -4.61 -5.47
CA SER A 13 34.60 -5.05 -6.81
C SER A 13 33.11 -5.34 -6.82
N MET A 14 32.32 -4.59 -7.59
CA MET A 14 30.98 -5.03 -7.97
C MET A 14 31.16 -6.42 -8.60
N ALA A 15 30.66 -7.45 -7.94
CA ALA A 15 30.52 -8.74 -8.58
C ALA A 15 29.57 -8.53 -9.76
N HIS A 16 30.07 -8.66 -10.99
CA HIS A 16 29.19 -8.78 -12.16
C HIS A 16 28.22 -9.94 -11.89
N ALA A 17 26.92 -9.66 -11.90
CA ALA A 17 25.90 -10.69 -11.77
C ALA A 17 26.10 -11.75 -12.87
N GLN A 18 26.23 -13.01 -12.47
CA GLN A 18 26.53 -14.11 -13.38
C GLN A 18 25.23 -14.62 -14.01
N TYR A 19 25.17 -14.70 -15.34
CA TYR A 19 24.06 -15.37 -16.03
C TYR A 19 24.02 -16.86 -15.68
N ILE A 20 22.82 -17.42 -15.54
CA ILE A 20 22.62 -18.85 -15.30
C ILE A 20 22.91 -19.60 -16.61
N SER A 21 23.85 -20.54 -16.55
CA SER A 21 24.21 -21.44 -17.65
C SER A 21 23.37 -22.72 -17.66
N ASN A 22 23.31 -23.41 -18.81
CA ASN A 22 22.64 -24.71 -19.00
C ASN A 22 21.12 -24.68 -18.75
N VAL A 23 20.45 -23.55 -19.03
CA VAL A 23 18.99 -23.47 -18.99
C VAL A 23 18.39 -24.23 -20.17
N THR A 24 17.33 -25.00 -19.94
CA THR A 24 16.62 -25.74 -21.00
C THR A 24 15.16 -25.32 -21.12
N ALA A 25 14.56 -25.46 -22.32
CA ALA A 25 13.21 -24.96 -22.62
C ALA A 25 12.23 -26.10 -22.86
N LYS A 26 10.96 -25.85 -22.54
CA LYS A 26 9.81 -26.57 -23.10
C LYS A 26 8.75 -25.56 -23.52
N VAL A 27 8.15 -25.75 -24.69
CA VAL A 27 7.12 -24.85 -25.23
C VAL A 27 5.76 -25.55 -25.28
N SER A 28 4.67 -24.78 -25.18
CA SER A 28 3.29 -25.29 -25.26
C SER A 28 2.94 -25.81 -26.65
N SER A 29 3.40 -25.12 -27.70
CA SER A 29 3.23 -25.47 -29.11
C SER A 29 4.34 -24.84 -29.97
N PHE A 30 4.45 -25.26 -31.24
CA PHE A 30 5.37 -24.65 -32.20
C PHE A 30 4.86 -24.72 -33.65
N GLU A 31 5.35 -23.83 -34.51
CA GLU A 31 5.04 -23.81 -35.96
C GLU A 31 5.95 -24.73 -36.78
N GLY A 32 5.39 -25.73 -37.46
CA GLY A 32 6.16 -26.67 -38.29
C GLY A 32 6.93 -25.98 -39.43
N GLY A 33 8.26 -26.17 -39.47
CA GLY A 33 9.14 -25.60 -40.50
C GLY A 33 9.66 -24.18 -40.20
N VAL A 34 9.16 -23.52 -39.15
CA VAL A 34 9.60 -22.18 -38.71
C VAL A 34 10.00 -22.17 -37.22
N GLY A 35 9.63 -23.18 -36.44
CA GLY A 35 10.14 -23.43 -35.09
C GLY A 35 10.05 -24.90 -34.76
N GLY A 36 11.13 -25.54 -34.36
CA GLY A 36 11.08 -26.88 -33.77
C GLY A 36 10.85 -26.81 -32.26
N PRO A 37 10.78 -27.96 -31.55
CA PRO A 37 10.85 -27.99 -30.08
C PRO A 37 12.26 -27.61 -29.55
N SER A 38 13.04 -26.81 -30.30
CA SER A 38 14.49 -26.80 -30.21
C SER A 38 14.99 -25.97 -29.02
N VAL A 39 15.45 -26.73 -28.02
CA VAL A 39 16.64 -26.60 -27.15
C VAL A 39 17.66 -25.45 -27.43
N GLN A 40 17.71 -24.85 -28.62
CA GLN A 40 18.67 -23.81 -29.03
C GLN A 40 18.32 -22.38 -28.63
N VAL A 41 17.10 -22.12 -28.15
CA VAL A 41 16.77 -20.80 -27.54
C VAL A 41 17.69 -20.52 -26.34
N MET A 42 18.38 -21.54 -25.77
CA MET A 42 18.87 -21.50 -24.39
C MET A 42 20.16 -22.23 -24.00
N ASN A 43 20.88 -22.90 -24.91
CA ASN A 43 22.29 -23.20 -24.64
C ASN A 43 23.18 -22.12 -25.28
N ASP A 44 24.25 -21.72 -24.59
CA ASP A 44 25.26 -20.83 -25.19
C ASP A 44 25.92 -21.46 -26.45
N ASP A 45 25.68 -22.76 -26.71
CA ASP A 45 26.13 -23.46 -27.92
C ASP A 45 25.41 -23.03 -29.22
N GLY A 46 24.28 -22.31 -29.13
CA GLY A 46 23.65 -21.67 -30.31
C GLY A 46 24.45 -20.50 -30.89
N LEU A 47 25.55 -20.10 -30.23
CA LEU A 47 26.44 -18.99 -30.60
C LEU A 47 27.84 -19.44 -31.03
N THR A 48 28.06 -20.69 -31.44
CA THR A 48 29.40 -21.08 -31.96
C THR A 48 29.81 -20.37 -33.25
N PHE A 49 28.99 -19.47 -33.79
CA PHE A 49 29.45 -18.48 -34.77
C PHE A 49 29.47 -17.07 -34.16
N VAL A 50 30.71 -16.64 -33.88
CA VAL A 50 31.24 -15.28 -33.65
C VAL A 50 30.85 -14.52 -32.37
N SER A 51 31.88 -14.25 -31.56
CA SER A 51 32.13 -13.19 -30.55
C SER A 51 30.96 -12.60 -29.73
N PRO A 52 31.12 -12.40 -28.41
CA PRO A 52 30.16 -11.68 -27.57
C PRO A 52 29.80 -10.30 -28.17
N GLY A 53 28.51 -10.08 -28.44
CA GLY A 53 27.97 -8.76 -28.78
C GLY A 53 27.65 -8.48 -30.25
N VAL A 54 27.62 -9.48 -31.16
CA VAL A 54 27.47 -9.17 -32.60
C VAL A 54 26.17 -9.66 -33.25
N TYR A 55 25.49 -10.71 -32.79
CA TYR A 55 24.18 -11.10 -33.37
C TYR A 55 23.23 -11.70 -32.33
N ALA A 56 22.11 -11.02 -32.07
CA ALA A 56 20.89 -11.66 -31.57
C ALA A 56 19.94 -11.73 -32.76
N MET A 57 19.75 -12.94 -33.28
CA MET A 57 18.91 -13.16 -34.46
C MET A 57 17.46 -12.84 -34.07
N THR A 58 16.80 -11.92 -34.79
CA THR A 58 15.35 -11.69 -34.63
C THR A 58 14.55 -12.32 -35.77
N ASN A 59 15.20 -12.61 -36.90
CA ASN A 59 14.60 -13.20 -38.09
C ASN A 59 15.05 -14.66 -38.25
N ASN A 60 14.13 -15.58 -38.59
CA ASN A 60 14.38 -17.03 -38.67
C ASN A 60 15.18 -17.49 -39.90
N ARG A 61 15.94 -16.60 -40.55
CA ARG A 61 16.54 -16.81 -41.88
C ARG A 61 17.67 -17.84 -41.90
N PHE A 62 18.21 -18.24 -40.75
CA PHE A 62 19.38 -19.13 -40.63
C PHE A 62 19.08 -20.46 -39.96
N ALA A 63 17.80 -20.77 -39.72
CA ALA A 63 17.41 -22.06 -39.19
C ALA A 63 17.72 -23.17 -40.20
N GLY A 64 18.49 -24.17 -39.77
CA GLY A 64 18.39 -25.50 -40.36
C GLY A 64 16.96 -26.06 -40.21
N PRO A 65 16.71 -27.35 -40.48
CA PRO A 65 15.36 -27.93 -40.51
C PRO A 65 14.54 -27.85 -39.20
N PHE A 66 15.06 -27.23 -38.12
CA PHE A 66 14.47 -27.21 -36.78
C PHE A 66 14.28 -25.82 -36.12
N GLY A 67 14.55 -24.69 -36.78
CA GLY A 67 14.36 -23.35 -36.17
C GLY A 67 15.39 -23.00 -35.06
N SER A 68 15.76 -21.72 -34.92
CA SER A 68 16.63 -21.23 -33.82
C SER A 68 15.90 -20.33 -32.80
N MET A 69 14.58 -20.18 -32.95
CA MET A 69 13.70 -19.35 -32.11
C MET A 69 12.37 -20.07 -31.89
N TRP A 70 11.59 -19.61 -30.90
CA TRP A 70 10.25 -20.13 -30.67
C TRP A 70 9.19 -19.25 -31.33
N VAL A 71 8.24 -19.90 -32.00
CA VAL A 71 6.99 -19.31 -32.47
C VAL A 71 5.87 -20.31 -32.21
N SER A 72 4.80 -19.90 -31.55
CA SER A 72 3.65 -20.75 -31.22
C SER A 72 2.91 -21.22 -32.49
N GLY A 73 2.15 -22.31 -32.37
CA GLY A 73 1.45 -22.91 -33.51
C GLY A 73 0.39 -21.97 -34.11
N SER A 74 0.43 -21.78 -35.44
CA SER A 74 -0.53 -20.97 -36.21
C SER A 74 -1.86 -21.68 -36.52
N GLY A 75 -1.89 -23.00 -36.38
CA GLY A 75 -2.95 -23.87 -36.91
C GLY A 75 -2.84 -24.19 -38.41
N TYR A 76 -1.84 -23.67 -39.12
CA TYR A 76 -1.56 -24.00 -40.52
C TYR A 76 -1.14 -25.48 -40.65
N SER A 77 -1.53 -26.14 -41.75
CA SER A 77 -1.32 -27.60 -41.96
C SER A 77 -2.06 -28.53 -40.98
N GLY A 78 -3.19 -28.11 -40.41
CA GLY A 78 -4.07 -28.95 -39.59
C GLY A 78 -3.77 -28.95 -38.08
N GLY A 79 -2.99 -27.98 -37.60
CA GLY A 79 -2.71 -27.78 -36.17
C GLY A 79 -3.79 -26.97 -35.43
N ILE A 80 -3.67 -26.87 -34.11
CA ILE A 80 -4.52 -26.04 -33.24
C ILE A 80 -3.83 -24.69 -32.99
N VAL A 81 -4.56 -23.58 -33.08
CA VAL A 81 -4.07 -22.24 -32.67
C VAL A 81 -3.87 -22.25 -31.15
N ASP A 82 -2.65 -21.99 -30.70
CA ASP A 82 -2.33 -21.95 -29.28
C ASP A 82 -2.63 -20.57 -28.68
N ARG A 83 -3.81 -20.45 -28.06
CA ARG A 83 -4.26 -19.22 -27.41
C ARG A 83 -3.64 -18.99 -26.03
N ASN A 84 -2.94 -19.99 -25.49
CA ASN A 84 -2.27 -19.94 -24.19
C ASN A 84 -0.78 -20.23 -24.38
N ALA A 85 -0.18 -19.59 -25.39
CA ALA A 85 1.20 -19.83 -25.77
C ALA A 85 2.14 -19.56 -24.58
N ALA A 86 2.91 -20.58 -24.19
CA ALA A 86 3.80 -20.52 -23.06
C ALA A 86 5.14 -21.17 -23.35
N ILE A 87 6.19 -20.61 -22.75
CA ILE A 87 7.53 -21.16 -22.74
C ILE A 87 8.00 -21.33 -21.30
N GLU A 88 8.43 -22.54 -20.98
CA GLU A 88 8.92 -22.99 -19.67
C GLU A 88 10.43 -23.20 -19.72
N PHE A 89 11.10 -22.79 -18.66
CA PHE A 89 12.53 -22.68 -18.49
C PHE A 89 12.96 -23.55 -17.30
N ASP A 90 13.75 -24.60 -17.49
CA ASP A 90 14.39 -25.36 -16.41
C ASP A 90 15.83 -24.85 -16.21
N LEU A 91 16.09 -24.27 -15.03
CA LEU A 91 17.38 -23.69 -14.63
C LEU A 91 18.40 -24.77 -14.19
N GLY A 92 18.04 -26.05 -14.29
CA GLY A 92 18.82 -27.23 -13.92
C GLY A 92 18.79 -27.53 -12.41
N THR A 93 18.89 -26.49 -11.59
CA THR A 93 18.82 -26.55 -10.11
C THR A 93 17.99 -25.39 -9.59
N ILE A 94 17.50 -25.48 -8.35
CA ILE A 94 16.88 -24.33 -7.68
C ILE A 94 17.92 -23.21 -7.56
N ARG A 95 17.59 -22.02 -8.09
CA ARG A 95 18.43 -20.82 -8.08
C ARG A 95 17.58 -19.60 -7.76
N THR A 96 18.23 -18.54 -7.27
CA THR A 96 17.61 -17.24 -7.08
C THR A 96 17.84 -16.37 -8.32
N VAL A 97 16.76 -15.81 -8.85
CA VAL A 97 16.73 -14.98 -10.05
C VAL A 97 16.13 -13.63 -9.69
N ASP A 98 16.84 -12.54 -9.95
CA ASP A 98 16.34 -11.17 -9.70
C ASP A 98 15.91 -10.44 -10.99
N SER A 99 16.37 -10.92 -12.15
CA SER A 99 16.18 -10.27 -13.42
C SER A 99 16.49 -11.22 -14.57
N PHE A 100 16.02 -10.85 -15.76
CA PHE A 100 16.32 -11.55 -17.00
C PHE A 100 16.47 -10.56 -18.15
N HIS A 101 17.33 -10.92 -19.10
CA HIS A 101 17.53 -10.17 -20.34
C HIS A 101 16.78 -10.87 -21.47
N VAL A 102 15.90 -10.16 -22.17
CA VAL A 102 15.02 -10.70 -23.20
C VAL A 102 15.40 -10.15 -24.57
N TRP A 103 15.54 -11.04 -25.55
CA TRP A 103 15.46 -10.71 -26.97
C TRP A 103 14.12 -11.26 -27.48
N ASN A 104 13.16 -10.35 -27.64
CA ASN A 104 11.86 -10.63 -28.22
C ASN A 104 11.95 -11.00 -29.72
N TYR A 105 10.92 -11.69 -30.24
CA TYR A 105 10.87 -12.16 -31.64
C TYR A 105 10.12 -11.19 -32.55
N ASN A 106 10.58 -11.00 -33.79
CA ASN A 106 9.79 -10.46 -34.91
C ASN A 106 10.56 -10.64 -36.22
N GLU A 107 9.86 -10.82 -37.34
CA GLU A 107 10.51 -10.89 -38.66
C GLU A 107 10.27 -9.60 -39.48
N SER A 108 10.81 -9.55 -40.70
CA SER A 108 10.39 -8.54 -41.67
C SER A 108 8.88 -8.64 -41.96
N ALA A 109 8.28 -7.51 -42.34
CA ALA A 109 6.87 -7.48 -42.74
C ALA A 109 6.55 -8.59 -43.76
N PRO A 110 5.41 -9.29 -43.62
CA PRO A 110 4.27 -8.95 -42.76
C PRO A 110 4.28 -9.55 -41.34
N PHE A 111 5.36 -10.22 -40.90
CA PHE A 111 5.41 -10.95 -39.62
C PHE A 111 6.14 -10.20 -38.49
N ASN A 112 6.04 -8.87 -38.50
CA ASN A 112 6.77 -7.96 -37.61
C ASN A 112 6.02 -7.65 -36.30
N SER A 113 5.04 -8.48 -35.91
CA SER A 113 4.18 -8.22 -34.75
C SER A 113 3.87 -9.47 -33.91
N ARG A 114 4.67 -10.54 -34.07
CA ARG A 114 4.54 -11.82 -33.37
C ARG A 114 5.26 -11.87 -32.02
N GLY A 115 6.07 -10.89 -31.68
CA GLY A 115 6.74 -10.83 -30.37
C GLY A 115 5.76 -10.78 -29.21
N LEU A 116 6.16 -11.33 -28.06
CA LEU A 116 5.42 -11.24 -26.80
C LEU A 116 5.24 -9.76 -26.44
N ARG A 117 4.02 -9.34 -26.08
CA ARG A 117 3.76 -7.97 -25.60
C ARG A 117 3.49 -8.01 -24.10
N ASP A 118 2.33 -8.51 -23.69
CA ASP A 118 2.00 -8.66 -22.28
C ASP A 118 2.32 -10.10 -21.83
N VAL A 119 3.12 -10.21 -20.78
CA VAL A 119 3.69 -11.48 -20.32
C VAL A 119 3.45 -11.69 -18.84
N THR A 120 2.76 -12.77 -18.51
CA THR A 120 2.68 -13.28 -17.14
C THR A 120 3.89 -14.18 -16.87
N VAL A 121 4.62 -13.89 -15.79
CA VAL A 121 5.78 -14.69 -15.35
C VAL A 121 5.37 -15.55 -14.17
N GLN A 122 5.56 -16.87 -14.30
CA GLN A 122 5.37 -17.84 -13.22
C GLN A 122 6.68 -18.55 -12.88
N TYR A 123 6.75 -19.16 -11.70
CA TYR A 123 7.91 -19.90 -11.24
C TYR A 123 7.54 -21.07 -10.33
N SER A 124 8.39 -22.10 -10.27
CA SER A 124 8.14 -23.36 -9.57
C SER A 124 9.45 -24.05 -9.14
N ASN A 125 9.38 -24.92 -8.12
CA ASN A 125 10.49 -25.81 -7.73
C ASN A 125 10.38 -27.20 -8.35
N ASP A 126 9.17 -27.62 -8.78
CA ASP A 126 8.86 -28.99 -9.18
C ASP A 126 8.12 -29.10 -10.54
N ALA A 127 7.81 -27.97 -11.17
CA ALA A 127 7.01 -27.84 -12.39
C ALA A 127 5.55 -28.33 -12.26
N LEU A 128 5.10 -28.64 -11.04
CA LEU A 128 3.73 -29.05 -10.72
C LEU A 128 2.96 -27.88 -10.10
N VAL A 129 3.55 -27.21 -9.11
CA VAL A 129 2.95 -26.07 -8.42
C VAL A 129 3.61 -24.78 -8.90
N TRP A 130 2.82 -23.89 -9.50
CA TRP A 130 3.29 -22.64 -10.09
C TRP A 130 2.83 -21.44 -9.27
N LYS A 131 3.73 -20.49 -9.04
CA LYS A 131 3.43 -19.20 -8.42
C LYS A 131 3.60 -18.09 -9.45
N SER A 132 2.68 -17.14 -9.50
CA SER A 132 2.81 -15.97 -10.38
C SER A 132 3.63 -14.88 -9.70
N VAL A 133 4.44 -14.18 -10.49
CA VAL A 133 4.94 -12.87 -10.08
C VAL A 133 3.75 -11.90 -10.16
N PRO A 134 3.40 -11.14 -9.10
CA PRO A 134 2.23 -10.28 -9.04
C PRO A 134 2.47 -8.97 -9.80
N LYS A 135 2.89 -9.10 -11.05
CA LYS A 135 3.15 -8.03 -12.01
C LYS A 135 3.08 -8.63 -13.40
N ARG A 136 2.35 -7.98 -14.29
CA ARG A 136 2.42 -8.26 -15.72
C ARG A 136 3.59 -7.51 -16.35
N PHE A 137 4.31 -8.18 -17.23
CA PHE A 137 5.50 -7.63 -17.87
C PHE A 137 5.19 -7.24 -19.30
N LEU A 138 5.45 -5.98 -19.64
CA LEU A 138 5.43 -5.52 -21.01
C LEU A 138 6.83 -5.75 -21.62
N PHE A 139 6.94 -6.61 -22.63
CA PHE A 139 8.17 -6.81 -23.39
C PHE A 139 8.16 -5.92 -24.62
N ALA A 140 9.23 -5.18 -24.87
CA ALA A 140 9.39 -4.29 -26.01
C ALA A 140 9.28 -5.03 -27.36
N LYS A 141 8.66 -4.37 -28.35
CA LYS A 141 8.51 -4.91 -29.71
C LYS A 141 9.88 -5.05 -30.37
N ALA A 142 10.24 -6.25 -30.79
CA ALA A 142 11.47 -6.46 -31.54
C ALA A 142 11.38 -5.83 -32.95
N PRO A 143 12.46 -5.23 -33.48
CA PRO A 143 12.45 -4.55 -34.79
C PRO A 143 12.47 -5.51 -35.98
N GLY A 144 12.78 -6.78 -35.75
CA GLY A 144 12.94 -7.80 -36.79
C GLY A 144 14.19 -7.70 -37.66
N THR A 145 15.15 -6.87 -37.25
CA THR A 145 16.46 -6.70 -37.86
C THR A 145 17.58 -7.29 -37.00
N GLU A 146 18.62 -7.79 -37.65
CA GLU A 146 19.88 -8.17 -36.98
C GLU A 146 20.43 -7.00 -36.14
N GLY A 147 20.96 -7.30 -34.95
CA GLY A 147 21.53 -6.30 -34.04
C GLY A 147 20.59 -5.76 -32.97
N TYR A 148 19.37 -6.32 -32.81
CA TYR A 148 18.50 -6.01 -31.69
C TYR A 148 19.19 -6.36 -30.36
N LEU A 149 19.39 -5.35 -29.51
CA LEU A 149 20.16 -5.51 -28.28
C LEU A 149 19.38 -6.22 -27.17
N GLY A 150 18.06 -6.38 -27.32
CA GLY A 150 17.19 -6.89 -26.25
C GLY A 150 16.94 -5.85 -25.17
N GLU A 151 16.30 -6.29 -24.09
CA GLU A 151 15.97 -5.47 -22.93
C GLU A 151 16.27 -6.21 -21.63
N ASP A 152 16.60 -5.44 -20.58
CA ASP A 152 16.74 -5.95 -19.23
C ASP A 152 15.43 -5.77 -18.46
N ILE A 153 14.90 -6.86 -17.93
CA ILE A 153 13.68 -6.89 -17.15
C ILE A 153 14.02 -7.30 -15.72
N SER A 154 13.76 -6.39 -14.78
CA SER A 154 13.90 -6.67 -13.35
C SER A 154 12.62 -7.24 -12.80
N LEU A 155 12.73 -8.31 -12.01
CA LEU A 155 11.63 -8.80 -11.21
C LEU A 155 11.38 -7.81 -10.05
N PRO A 156 10.11 -7.65 -9.62
CA PRO A 156 9.78 -6.79 -8.48
C PRO A 156 10.45 -7.29 -7.17
N PHE A 157 10.79 -8.58 -7.11
CA PHE A 157 11.56 -9.22 -6.05
C PHE A 157 12.28 -10.46 -6.61
N PRO A 158 13.43 -10.87 -6.03
CA PRO A 158 14.11 -12.09 -6.46
C PRO A 158 13.27 -13.35 -6.20
N VAL A 159 13.14 -14.23 -7.19
CA VAL A 159 12.40 -15.50 -7.05
C VAL A 159 13.37 -16.67 -6.89
N THR A 160 13.06 -17.59 -5.97
CA THR A 160 13.80 -18.84 -5.81
C THR A 160 13.03 -19.97 -6.50
N ALA A 161 13.58 -20.49 -7.59
CA ALA A 161 12.88 -21.46 -8.44
C ALA A 161 13.86 -22.38 -9.15
N LYS A 162 13.41 -23.58 -9.51
CA LYS A 162 14.06 -24.41 -10.53
C LYS A 162 13.49 -24.13 -11.92
N TYR A 163 12.21 -23.80 -11.99
CA TYR A 163 11.48 -23.57 -13.23
C TYR A 163 10.92 -22.15 -13.28
N ILE A 164 11.01 -21.50 -14.44
CA ILE A 164 10.33 -20.23 -14.75
C ILE A 164 9.47 -20.44 -15.99
N ARG A 165 8.31 -19.79 -16.10
CA ARG A 165 7.43 -19.86 -17.27
C ARG A 165 6.99 -18.46 -17.68
N PHE A 166 7.08 -18.18 -18.97
CA PHE A 166 6.46 -16.99 -19.57
C PHE A 166 5.18 -17.44 -20.29
N ILE A 167 4.07 -16.82 -19.94
CA ILE A 167 2.78 -16.98 -20.60
C ILE A 167 2.58 -15.73 -21.46
N ALA A 168 2.41 -15.92 -22.77
CA ALA A 168 2.15 -14.84 -23.70
C ALA A 168 0.66 -14.49 -23.63
N ASP A 169 0.31 -13.48 -22.85
CA ASP A 169 -1.07 -13.04 -22.70
C ASP A 169 -1.52 -12.21 -23.92
N SER A 170 -0.56 -11.53 -24.58
CA SER A 170 -0.80 -10.84 -25.85
C SER A 170 0.47 -10.77 -26.72
N ASN A 171 0.29 -10.38 -27.99
CA ASN A 171 1.36 -10.03 -28.93
C ASN A 171 1.13 -8.61 -29.48
N TYR A 172 2.00 -8.16 -30.38
CA TYR A 172 1.92 -6.83 -30.99
C TYR A 172 0.93 -6.70 -32.17
N GLY A 173 0.05 -7.69 -32.37
CA GLY A 173 -0.97 -7.72 -33.42
C GLY A 173 -0.51 -8.33 -34.76
N GLY A 174 -1.22 -8.03 -35.85
CA GLY A 174 -0.86 -8.47 -37.21
C GLY A 174 -1.70 -9.63 -37.77
N LEU A 175 -1.24 -10.24 -38.87
CA LEU A 175 -2.01 -11.23 -39.66
C LEU A 175 -2.22 -12.58 -38.95
N THR A 176 -1.48 -12.87 -37.87
CA THR A 176 -1.51 -14.18 -37.17
C THR A 176 -1.56 -14.00 -35.66
N ALA A 177 -2.36 -14.82 -34.97
CA ALA A 177 -2.47 -14.86 -33.51
C ALA A 177 -1.28 -15.56 -32.81
N GLN A 178 -0.12 -15.63 -33.45
CA GLN A 178 1.05 -16.35 -32.96
C GLN A 178 1.92 -15.46 -32.07
N SER A 179 2.53 -16.08 -31.07
CA SER A 179 3.49 -15.44 -30.17
C SER A 179 4.86 -16.10 -30.34
N GLY A 180 5.93 -15.32 -30.34
CA GLY A 180 7.29 -15.83 -30.49
C GLY A 180 8.29 -15.16 -29.58
N LEU A 181 9.33 -15.90 -29.23
CA LEU A 181 10.45 -15.42 -28.42
C LEU A 181 11.77 -15.84 -29.09
N SER A 182 12.72 -14.90 -29.22
CA SER A 182 14.02 -15.20 -29.79
C SER A 182 14.97 -15.78 -28.73
N LYS A 183 15.16 -15.09 -27.60
CA LYS A 183 16.10 -15.53 -26.55
C LYS A 183 15.79 -14.91 -25.19
N VAL A 184 16.18 -15.61 -24.12
CA VAL A 184 16.24 -15.06 -22.76
C VAL A 184 17.53 -15.48 -22.06
N ARG A 185 18.03 -14.65 -21.14
CA ARG A 185 19.05 -15.02 -20.15
C ARG A 185 18.63 -14.63 -18.75
N PHE A 186 18.64 -15.58 -17.82
CA PHE A 186 18.34 -15.33 -16.41
C PHE A 186 19.60 -14.92 -15.65
N ARG A 187 19.52 -13.88 -14.82
CA ARG A 187 20.62 -13.44 -13.96
C ARG A 187 20.46 -14.06 -12.58
N ALA A 188 21.53 -14.70 -12.10
CA ALA A 188 21.59 -15.15 -10.71
C ALA A 188 21.93 -13.96 -9.83
N GLY A 189 21.13 -13.72 -8.79
CA GLY A 189 21.31 -12.55 -7.94
C GLY A 189 20.11 -12.26 -7.06
N GLY A 190 20.28 -11.28 -6.18
CA GLY A 190 19.31 -10.93 -5.14
C GLY A 190 19.48 -11.76 -3.87
N VAL A 191 19.03 -11.19 -2.74
CA VAL A 191 18.82 -11.99 -1.52
C VAL A 191 17.61 -12.88 -1.81
N PRO A 192 17.71 -14.22 -1.66
CA PRO A 192 16.57 -15.11 -1.84
C PRO A 192 15.44 -14.64 -0.94
N THR A 193 14.48 -13.94 -1.52
CA THR A 193 13.13 -13.93 -1.00
C THR A 193 12.52 -15.21 -1.53
N THR A 194 11.99 -16.03 -0.63
CA THR A 194 10.98 -16.99 -1.06
C THR A 194 9.95 -16.19 -1.87
N ALA A 195 9.28 -16.83 -2.83
CA ALA A 195 7.88 -16.45 -3.02
C ALA A 195 7.29 -16.22 -1.63
N PRO A 196 6.38 -15.27 -1.46
CA PRO A 196 5.43 -15.43 -0.40
C PRO A 196 5.03 -16.91 -0.21
N SER A 197 5.52 -17.53 0.87
CA SER A 197 4.64 -18.18 1.80
C SER A 197 4.37 -17.09 2.84
N ASP A 198 3.82 -15.96 2.41
CA ASP A 198 3.71 -14.77 3.27
C ASP A 198 2.45 -14.80 4.13
N GLY A 199 2.01 -16.02 4.44
CA GLY A 199 1.04 -16.23 5.47
C GLY A 199 1.78 -16.30 6.77
N PRO A 200 1.44 -15.50 7.79
CA PRO A 200 1.67 -16.00 9.13
C PRO A 200 1.01 -17.37 9.22
N VAL A 201 1.82 -18.43 9.37
CA VAL A 201 1.33 -19.66 9.96
C VAL A 201 1.00 -19.26 11.39
N PHE A 202 -0.28 -19.11 11.67
CA PHE A 202 -0.69 -18.80 13.03
C PHE A 202 -0.49 -20.06 13.89
N PRO A 203 -0.05 -19.92 15.15
CA PRO A 203 -0.12 -21.02 16.10
C PRO A 203 -1.53 -21.63 16.14
N VAL A 204 -1.63 -22.96 16.29
CA VAL A 204 -2.92 -23.68 16.24
C VAL A 204 -3.91 -23.23 17.31
N ASP A 205 -3.41 -22.63 18.39
CA ASP A 205 -4.14 -22.12 19.55
C ASP A 205 -4.30 -20.59 19.55
N SER A 206 -3.96 -19.92 18.44
CA SER A 206 -4.10 -18.47 18.23
C SER A 206 -5.55 -17.97 18.24
N GLY A 207 -6.49 -18.86 17.93
CA GLY A 207 -7.90 -18.52 17.78
C GLY A 207 -8.28 -17.92 16.43
N VAL A 208 -7.39 -18.03 15.44
CA VAL A 208 -7.68 -17.74 14.03
C VAL A 208 -8.63 -18.79 13.44
N ILE A 209 -9.60 -18.34 12.65
CA ILE A 209 -10.66 -19.17 12.07
C ILE A 209 -10.30 -19.54 10.64
N ASN A 210 -9.89 -20.78 10.41
CA ASN A 210 -9.54 -21.26 9.09
C ASN A 210 -10.77 -21.76 8.32
N VAL A 211 -11.09 -21.14 7.18
CA VAL A 211 -12.28 -21.50 6.39
C VAL A 211 -12.23 -22.90 5.77
N LYS A 212 -11.05 -23.52 5.62
CA LYS A 212 -10.92 -24.90 5.14
C LYS A 212 -11.20 -25.95 6.22
N GLN A 213 -11.19 -25.55 7.49
CA GLN A 213 -11.48 -26.45 8.60
C GLN A 213 -12.98 -26.56 8.85
N ALA A 214 -13.39 -27.64 9.51
CA ALA A 214 -14.76 -27.77 9.98
C ALA A 214 -15.10 -26.61 10.94
N PRO A 215 -16.31 -26.04 10.85
CA PRO A 215 -17.46 -26.56 10.12
C PRO A 215 -17.65 -25.94 8.71
N TYR A 216 -16.72 -25.11 8.24
CA TYR A 216 -16.84 -24.35 6.98
C TYR A 216 -16.46 -25.19 5.77
N ASN A 217 -15.36 -25.94 5.87
CA ASN A 217 -14.89 -26.88 4.83
C ASN A 217 -14.81 -26.26 3.42
N ALA A 218 -14.44 -24.99 3.31
CA ALA A 218 -14.15 -24.37 2.02
C ALA A 218 -13.02 -25.12 1.32
N ILE A 219 -13.10 -25.26 0.00
CA ILE A 219 -12.23 -26.12 -0.79
C ILE A 219 -11.05 -25.30 -1.34
N GLY A 220 -11.34 -24.18 -2.01
CA GLY A 220 -10.33 -23.29 -2.59
C GLY A 220 -9.61 -23.88 -3.80
N ASP A 221 -10.30 -24.66 -4.63
CA ASP A 221 -9.75 -25.31 -5.85
C ASP A 221 -10.05 -24.56 -7.16
N GLY A 222 -10.81 -23.47 -7.10
CA GLY A 222 -11.24 -22.65 -8.24
C GLY A 222 -12.43 -23.23 -9.00
N VAL A 223 -12.98 -24.37 -8.57
CA VAL A 223 -14.08 -25.09 -9.23
C VAL A 223 -15.30 -25.18 -8.32
N ALA A 224 -15.10 -25.62 -7.07
CA ALA A 224 -16.15 -25.66 -6.08
C ALA A 224 -16.59 -24.24 -5.71
N ASP A 225 -17.91 -24.05 -5.61
CA ASP A 225 -18.47 -22.78 -5.15
C ASP A 225 -18.33 -22.69 -3.63
N ASP A 226 -17.38 -21.87 -3.18
CA ASP A 226 -17.05 -21.69 -1.77
C ASP A 226 -17.87 -20.57 -1.10
N THR A 227 -18.85 -19.99 -1.80
CA THR A 227 -19.54 -18.78 -1.32
C THR A 227 -20.23 -19.01 0.01
N ASP A 228 -20.99 -20.10 0.15
CA ASP A 228 -21.74 -20.36 1.38
C ASP A 228 -20.82 -20.75 2.55
N ALA A 229 -19.71 -21.44 2.27
CA ALA A 229 -18.72 -21.81 3.28
C ALA A 229 -18.04 -20.56 3.87
N ILE A 230 -17.57 -19.65 2.99
CA ILE A 230 -16.92 -18.41 3.42
C ILE A 230 -17.93 -17.45 4.05
N GLN A 231 -19.12 -17.29 3.45
CA GLN A 231 -20.15 -16.43 4.02
C GLN A 231 -20.57 -16.89 5.41
N ARG A 232 -20.62 -18.21 5.66
CA ARG A 232 -20.90 -18.73 6.99
C ARG A 232 -19.81 -18.38 7.99
N ALA A 233 -18.53 -18.44 7.61
CA ALA A 233 -17.44 -17.99 8.47
C ALA A 233 -17.54 -16.49 8.79
N ILE A 234 -17.95 -15.66 7.81
CA ILE A 234 -18.23 -14.24 8.02
C ILE A 234 -19.39 -14.05 8.98
N ASP A 235 -20.51 -14.75 8.76
CA ASP A 235 -21.70 -14.64 9.61
C ASP A 235 -21.42 -15.05 11.06
N ASP A 236 -20.62 -16.11 11.27
CA ASP A 236 -20.27 -16.61 12.60
C ASP A 236 -19.29 -15.70 13.37
N TRP A 237 -18.37 -15.01 12.67
CA TRP A 237 -17.22 -14.35 13.31
C TRP A 237 -17.06 -12.85 13.05
N GLN A 238 -17.81 -12.22 12.15
CA GLN A 238 -17.75 -10.77 12.00
C GLN A 238 -18.04 -10.05 13.32
N GLY A 239 -17.32 -8.97 13.61
CA GLY A 239 -17.51 -8.17 14.82
C GLY A 239 -17.05 -8.81 16.14
N THR A 240 -16.46 -10.00 16.09
CA THR A 240 -15.97 -10.70 17.28
C THR A 240 -14.49 -10.38 17.60
N ALA A 241 -13.81 -9.67 16.71
CA ALA A 241 -12.36 -9.44 16.67
C ALA A 241 -11.52 -10.66 16.26
N GLN A 242 -12.09 -11.86 16.15
CA GLN A 242 -11.38 -13.01 15.57
C GLN A 242 -11.02 -12.76 14.10
N THR A 243 -9.90 -13.35 13.68
CA THR A 243 -9.45 -13.31 12.28
C THR A 243 -10.04 -14.48 11.51
N ILE A 244 -10.84 -14.18 10.50
CA ILE A 244 -11.25 -15.14 9.46
C ILE A 244 -10.09 -15.26 8.49
N TYR A 245 -9.57 -16.48 8.35
CA TYR A 245 -8.35 -16.78 7.62
C TYR A 245 -8.60 -17.70 6.44
N LEU A 246 -8.09 -17.29 5.27
CA LEU A 246 -8.15 -18.05 4.03
C LEU A 246 -6.75 -18.60 3.72
N PRO A 247 -6.54 -19.92 3.85
CA PRO A 247 -5.34 -20.55 3.31
C PRO A 247 -5.22 -20.38 1.80
N ALA A 248 -4.04 -20.61 1.24
CA ALA A 248 -3.82 -20.57 -0.20
C ALA A 248 -4.84 -21.41 -0.98
N GLY A 249 -5.29 -20.87 -2.11
CA GLY A 249 -6.32 -21.44 -2.95
C GLY A 249 -7.09 -20.38 -3.75
N THR A 250 -7.80 -20.86 -4.76
CA THR A 250 -8.76 -20.06 -5.53
C THR A 250 -10.15 -20.41 -5.05
N TYR A 251 -10.86 -19.48 -4.45
CA TYR A 251 -12.20 -19.66 -3.92
C TYR A 251 -13.18 -19.07 -4.91
N LEU A 252 -13.89 -19.93 -5.65
CA LEU A 252 -14.89 -19.49 -6.60
C LEU A 252 -16.13 -19.02 -5.84
N VAL A 253 -16.59 -17.80 -6.10
CA VAL A 253 -17.80 -17.23 -5.49
C VAL A 253 -18.85 -16.86 -6.54
N SER A 254 -20.12 -17.04 -6.22
CA SER A 254 -21.27 -16.82 -7.12
C SER A 254 -22.19 -15.68 -6.71
N LYS A 255 -21.89 -15.01 -5.60
CA LYS A 255 -22.59 -13.84 -5.06
C LYS A 255 -21.66 -13.09 -4.12
N SER A 256 -22.07 -11.88 -3.72
CA SER A 256 -21.28 -11.05 -2.81
C SER A 256 -21.05 -11.76 -1.47
N LEU A 257 -19.81 -11.73 -0.99
CA LEU A 257 -19.47 -12.00 0.40
C LEU A 257 -19.73 -10.72 1.20
N LYS A 258 -20.69 -10.76 2.13
CA LYS A 258 -21.20 -9.59 2.83
C LYS A 258 -20.86 -9.61 4.30
N PHE A 259 -20.18 -8.56 4.75
CA PHE A 259 -20.12 -8.21 6.16
C PHE A 259 -21.36 -7.38 6.48
N LYS A 260 -22.22 -7.88 7.35
CA LYS A 260 -23.51 -7.27 7.70
C LYS A 260 -23.55 -6.93 9.18
N ARG A 261 -24.45 -6.03 9.56
CA ARG A 261 -24.80 -5.86 10.97
C ARG A 261 -25.39 -7.18 11.47
N GLY A 262 -24.80 -7.76 12.51
CA GLY A 262 -25.39 -8.91 13.19
C GLY A 262 -26.76 -8.53 13.77
N TYR A 263 -27.67 -9.48 13.85
CA TYR A 263 -28.91 -9.38 14.63
C TYR A 263 -28.90 -10.53 15.64
N ASP A 264 -29.36 -10.29 16.87
CA ASP A 264 -29.57 -11.34 17.85
C ASP A 264 -30.73 -12.26 17.41
N ASP A 265 -30.91 -13.38 18.10
CA ASP A 265 -31.99 -14.34 17.82
C ASP A 265 -33.40 -13.73 17.97
N ASN A 266 -33.52 -12.54 18.56
CA ASN A 266 -34.77 -11.80 18.71
C ASN A 266 -34.99 -10.76 17.59
N GLY A 267 -34.09 -10.70 16.60
CA GLY A 267 -34.13 -9.71 15.52
C GLY A 267 -33.75 -8.30 15.97
N ASN A 268 -33.21 -8.12 17.18
CA ASN A 268 -32.56 -6.87 17.55
C ASN A 268 -31.20 -6.82 16.90
N PRO A 269 -30.71 -5.66 16.47
CA PRO A 269 -29.36 -5.60 15.97
C PRO A 269 -28.34 -5.95 17.07
N ASN A 270 -27.45 -6.90 16.82
CA ASN A 270 -26.30 -7.17 17.67
C ASN A 270 -25.48 -5.89 17.80
N GLY A 271 -25.11 -5.55 19.03
CA GLY A 271 -24.39 -4.31 19.36
C GLY A 271 -22.97 -4.22 18.81
N TYR A 272 -22.49 -5.20 18.04
CA TYR A 272 -21.15 -5.23 17.49
C TYR A 272 -21.12 -4.58 16.10
N PHE A 273 -20.37 -3.50 15.98
CA PHE A 273 -20.12 -2.75 14.75
C PHE A 273 -18.61 -2.75 14.52
N GLY A 274 -18.16 -3.03 13.30
CA GLY A 274 -16.73 -3.13 13.01
C GLY A 274 -16.10 -4.44 13.51
N TYR A 275 -14.85 -4.39 14.01
CA TYR A 275 -14.04 -5.47 14.57
C TYR A 275 -13.97 -6.74 13.72
N SER A 276 -14.06 -6.58 12.41
CA SER A 276 -14.01 -7.68 11.46
C SER A 276 -12.61 -7.79 10.90
N ASN A 277 -12.00 -8.97 11.05
CA ASN A 277 -10.65 -9.22 10.57
C ASN A 277 -10.70 -10.34 9.54
N PHE A 278 -10.27 -10.05 8.31
CA PHE A 278 -10.33 -10.96 7.18
C PHE A 278 -8.99 -11.01 6.47
N ARG A 279 -8.32 -12.16 6.51
CA ARG A 279 -6.92 -12.28 6.12
C ARG A 279 -6.69 -13.48 5.23
N GLY A 280 -6.13 -13.27 4.05
CA GLY A 280 -5.60 -14.38 3.26
C GLY A 280 -4.20 -14.79 3.72
N GLU A 281 -3.78 -15.99 3.33
CA GLU A 281 -2.41 -16.44 3.47
C GLU A 281 -1.43 -15.56 2.70
N GLY A 282 -1.82 -14.90 1.63
CA GLY A 282 -0.89 -14.04 0.89
C GLY A 282 -1.51 -13.51 -0.38
N GLU A 283 -1.12 -12.29 -0.75
CA GLU A 283 -1.45 -11.72 -2.05
C GLU A 283 -0.87 -12.61 -3.17
N GLY A 284 -1.72 -12.99 -4.13
CA GLY A 284 -1.37 -13.94 -5.20
C GLY A 284 -1.42 -15.43 -4.83
N CYS A 285 -1.57 -15.78 -3.55
CA CYS A 285 -1.78 -17.17 -3.09
C CYS A 285 -3.24 -17.46 -2.77
N VAL A 286 -4.01 -16.43 -2.39
CA VAL A 286 -5.45 -16.50 -2.14
C VAL A 286 -6.16 -15.67 -3.19
N VAL A 287 -7.05 -16.29 -3.96
CA VAL A 287 -7.87 -15.61 -4.97
C VAL A 287 -9.34 -15.83 -4.65
N LEU A 288 -10.06 -14.76 -4.31
CA LEU A 288 -11.52 -14.73 -4.34
C LEU A 288 -11.95 -14.44 -5.78
N ARG A 289 -12.40 -15.46 -6.52
CA ARG A 289 -12.79 -15.32 -7.94
C ARG A 289 -14.31 -15.30 -8.08
N LEU A 290 -14.89 -14.21 -8.57
CA LEU A 290 -16.30 -14.18 -8.94
C LEU A 290 -16.52 -15.03 -10.20
N LYS A 291 -17.61 -15.81 -10.24
CA LYS A 291 -18.04 -16.51 -11.44
C LYS A 291 -18.31 -15.53 -12.58
N ASP A 292 -17.89 -15.90 -13.78
CA ASP A 292 -18.16 -15.12 -14.99
C ASP A 292 -19.66 -14.84 -15.15
N ASN A 293 -20.01 -13.68 -15.71
CA ASN A 293 -21.38 -13.26 -16.02
C ASN A 293 -22.37 -13.27 -14.82
N THR A 294 -21.90 -13.00 -13.62
CA THR A 294 -22.71 -12.94 -12.39
C THR A 294 -23.26 -11.54 -12.12
N PHE A 295 -22.40 -10.52 -12.08
CA PHE A 295 -22.75 -9.12 -11.87
C PHE A 295 -22.69 -8.37 -13.20
N THR A 296 -23.79 -8.41 -13.97
CA THR A 296 -23.81 -7.93 -15.37
C THR A 296 -24.52 -6.58 -15.56
N ASN A 297 -25.03 -5.96 -14.49
CA ASN A 297 -25.77 -4.71 -14.58
C ASN A 297 -24.93 -3.52 -14.05
N PRO A 298 -24.27 -2.73 -14.92
CA PRO A 298 -23.50 -1.56 -14.49
C PRO A 298 -24.36 -0.46 -13.83
N GLY A 299 -25.68 -0.44 -14.06
CA GLY A 299 -26.60 0.49 -13.40
C GLY A 299 -26.95 0.10 -11.96
N GLN A 300 -26.59 -1.11 -11.53
CA GLN A 300 -26.79 -1.61 -10.16
C GLN A 300 -25.55 -2.40 -9.71
N PRO A 301 -24.42 -1.70 -9.51
CA PRO A 301 -23.15 -2.36 -9.28
C PRO A 301 -23.12 -3.09 -7.93
N GLN A 302 -22.50 -4.27 -7.90
CA GLN A 302 -22.40 -5.15 -6.74
C GLN A 302 -20.95 -5.51 -6.43
N ALA A 303 -20.57 -5.47 -5.16
CA ALA A 303 -19.22 -5.83 -4.73
C ALA A 303 -19.04 -7.36 -4.64
N VAL A 304 -17.90 -7.90 -5.04
CA VAL A 304 -17.51 -9.29 -4.78
C VAL A 304 -17.31 -9.47 -3.27
N LEU A 305 -16.51 -8.57 -2.67
CA LEU A 305 -16.32 -8.48 -1.24
C LEU A 305 -16.93 -7.16 -0.73
N ASP A 306 -18.03 -7.27 -0.01
CA ASP A 306 -18.76 -6.15 0.56
C ASP A 306 -18.42 -6.04 2.05
N ALA A 307 -17.24 -5.49 2.33
CA ALA A 307 -16.61 -5.41 3.65
C ALA A 307 -17.00 -4.10 4.38
N GLY A 308 -18.30 -3.88 4.57
CA GLY A 308 -18.75 -2.71 5.30
C GLY A 308 -20.27 -2.49 5.32
N TYR A 309 -20.65 -1.31 5.79
CA TYR A 309 -22.02 -1.00 6.16
C TYR A 309 -22.86 -0.51 4.97
N ASN A 310 -23.88 -1.29 4.59
CA ASN A 310 -24.84 -0.90 3.55
C ASN A 310 -26.20 -0.44 4.10
N GLY A 311 -26.26 -0.03 5.37
CA GLY A 311 -27.51 0.29 6.05
C GLY A 311 -27.70 1.78 6.33
N THR A 312 -28.87 2.13 6.87
CA THR A 312 -29.06 3.36 7.64
C THR A 312 -29.79 3.03 8.94
N LEU A 313 -29.45 3.70 10.03
CA LEU A 313 -30.09 3.51 11.34
C LEU A 313 -31.08 4.64 11.60
N PRO A 314 -32.25 4.37 12.19
CA PRO A 314 -33.10 5.44 12.70
C PRO A 314 -32.42 6.11 13.90
N ASP A 315 -32.42 7.43 13.94
CA ASP A 315 -32.16 8.23 15.14
C ASP A 315 -33.41 8.24 16.05
N ALA A 316 -33.32 8.92 17.19
CA ALA A 316 -34.44 9.03 18.14
C ALA A 316 -35.71 9.68 17.55
N ASN A 317 -35.60 10.36 16.41
CA ASN A 317 -36.68 11.03 15.69
C ASN A 317 -37.12 10.26 14.42
N GLY A 318 -36.53 9.10 14.14
CA GLY A 318 -36.83 8.28 12.96
C GLY A 318 -36.06 8.69 11.69
N ASN A 319 -35.14 9.66 11.75
CA ASN A 319 -34.27 9.99 10.61
C ASN A 319 -33.21 8.91 10.43
N ARG A 320 -32.86 8.62 9.18
CA ARG A 320 -31.92 7.55 8.85
C ARG A 320 -30.50 8.09 8.66
N PHE A 321 -29.52 7.52 9.37
CA PHE A 321 -28.11 7.94 9.29
C PHE A 321 -27.14 6.77 9.08
N VAL A 322 -25.95 7.06 8.55
CA VAL A 322 -24.82 6.13 8.48
C VAL A 322 -24.00 6.25 9.76
N ARG A 323 -23.60 5.13 10.37
CA ARG A 323 -22.94 5.12 11.67
C ARG A 323 -21.42 5.03 11.51
N ALA A 324 -20.68 6.02 12.00
CA ALA A 324 -19.20 6.03 12.07
C ALA A 324 -18.59 4.92 12.96
N ASP A 325 -19.36 4.27 13.82
CA ASP A 325 -18.82 3.32 14.82
C ASP A 325 -18.40 1.94 14.25
N TRP A 326 -18.01 1.86 12.98
CA TRP A 326 -17.40 0.68 12.36
C TRP A 326 -15.90 0.69 12.56
N PHE A 327 -15.48 0.52 13.81
CA PHE A 327 -14.08 0.58 14.16
C PHE A 327 -13.35 -0.73 13.87
N ASN A 328 -12.05 -0.65 13.63
CA ASN A 328 -11.12 -1.77 13.67
C ASN A 328 -11.44 -2.93 12.71
N ASN A 329 -11.87 -2.59 11.50
CA ASN A 329 -11.88 -3.56 10.42
C ASN A 329 -10.49 -3.66 9.80
N ASN A 330 -9.91 -4.86 9.77
CA ASN A 330 -8.60 -5.11 9.15
C ASN A 330 -8.67 -6.21 8.11
N PHE A 331 -8.43 -5.86 6.86
CA PHE A 331 -8.56 -6.74 5.71
C PHE A 331 -7.23 -6.80 4.95
N GLY A 332 -6.84 -7.96 4.44
CA GLY A 332 -5.68 -8.00 3.56
C GLY A 332 -5.12 -9.36 3.17
N HIS A 333 -4.07 -9.32 2.35
CA HIS A 333 -3.30 -10.48 1.89
C HIS A 333 -4.11 -11.43 1.00
N PHE A 334 -4.90 -10.90 0.08
CA PHE A 334 -5.69 -11.69 -0.87
C PHE A 334 -5.86 -10.95 -2.20
N THR A 335 -6.25 -11.68 -3.23
CA THR A 335 -6.65 -11.15 -4.52
C THR A 335 -8.17 -11.27 -4.68
N VAL A 336 -8.80 -10.26 -5.27
CA VAL A 336 -10.17 -10.33 -5.78
C VAL A 336 -10.14 -10.25 -7.30
N ASP A 337 -10.58 -11.32 -7.96
CA ASP A 337 -10.72 -11.41 -9.41
C ASP A 337 -12.21 -11.38 -9.75
N ILE A 338 -12.66 -10.39 -10.50
CA ILE A 338 -14.09 -10.27 -10.81
C ILE A 338 -14.56 -11.24 -11.91
N GLY A 339 -13.67 -12.01 -12.55
CA GLY A 339 -14.03 -12.88 -13.67
C GLY A 339 -14.55 -12.13 -14.90
N ASP A 340 -14.88 -12.85 -15.96
CA ASP A 340 -15.21 -12.22 -17.25
C ASP A 340 -16.72 -11.93 -17.37
N GLY A 341 -17.08 -10.89 -18.12
CA GLY A 341 -18.47 -10.49 -18.38
C GLY A 341 -19.16 -9.83 -17.20
N ASN A 342 -18.44 -9.52 -16.12
CA ASN A 342 -18.96 -8.94 -14.89
C ASN A 342 -18.98 -7.40 -14.93
N THR A 343 -19.66 -6.85 -15.94
CA THR A 343 -19.72 -5.40 -16.22
C THR A 343 -20.35 -4.53 -15.13
N GLY A 344 -21.04 -5.15 -14.16
CA GLY A 344 -21.61 -4.53 -12.97
C GLY A 344 -20.87 -4.87 -11.67
N ALA A 345 -19.67 -5.45 -11.74
CA ALA A 345 -18.91 -5.77 -10.54
C ALA A 345 -18.13 -4.58 -9.99
N ILE A 346 -18.15 -4.49 -8.67
CA ILE A 346 -17.15 -3.81 -7.85
C ILE A 346 -16.27 -4.91 -7.25
N GLY A 347 -14.95 -4.72 -7.20
CA GLY A 347 -14.08 -5.69 -6.56
C GLY A 347 -14.33 -5.74 -5.05
N VAL A 348 -14.00 -4.65 -4.36
CA VAL A 348 -14.11 -4.54 -2.90
C VAL A 348 -14.83 -3.24 -2.53
N ARG A 349 -15.82 -3.34 -1.65
CA ARG A 349 -16.27 -2.21 -0.82
C ARG A 349 -15.67 -2.34 0.56
N PHE A 350 -15.07 -1.27 1.08
CA PHE A 350 -14.43 -1.32 2.39
C PHE A 350 -14.83 -0.13 3.26
N TYR A 351 -15.21 -0.40 4.51
CA TYR A 351 -15.60 0.63 5.48
C TYR A 351 -14.94 0.41 6.83
N SER A 352 -14.29 1.44 7.35
CA SER A 352 -13.74 1.43 8.71
C SER A 352 -13.54 2.84 9.25
N ASN A 353 -13.49 2.96 10.57
CA ASN A 353 -13.24 4.21 11.29
C ASN A 353 -12.20 3.99 12.40
N ASN A 354 -11.65 5.08 12.94
CA ASN A 354 -10.64 5.13 14.00
C ASN A 354 -9.36 4.36 13.67
N VAL A 355 -9.28 3.10 14.07
CA VAL A 355 -8.23 2.17 13.64
C VAL A 355 -8.88 1.30 12.59
N GLY A 356 -8.31 1.15 11.40
CA GLY A 356 -8.94 0.37 10.36
C GLY A 356 -8.15 0.39 9.08
N ALA A 357 -7.98 -0.76 8.45
CA ALA A 357 -7.11 -0.83 7.29
C ALA A 357 -7.45 -1.95 6.33
N ILE A 358 -7.18 -1.67 5.05
CA ILE A 358 -7.12 -2.68 4.00
C ILE A 358 -5.71 -2.68 3.42
N ARG A 359 -5.04 -3.83 3.40
CA ARG A 359 -3.62 -3.90 3.05
C ARG A 359 -3.25 -5.08 2.17
N ASN A 360 -2.31 -4.89 1.26
CA ASN A 360 -1.68 -5.96 0.50
C ASN A 360 -2.75 -6.78 -0.26
N ILE A 361 -3.51 -6.09 -1.12
CA ILE A 361 -4.52 -6.73 -1.96
C ILE A 361 -4.35 -6.34 -3.41
N THR A 362 -4.67 -7.30 -4.29
CA THR A 362 -4.84 -7.08 -5.72
C THR A 362 -6.33 -7.19 -6.05
N VAL A 363 -6.84 -6.27 -6.85
CA VAL A 363 -8.20 -6.31 -7.40
C VAL A 363 -8.10 -6.24 -8.92
N THR A 364 -8.57 -7.26 -9.63
CA THR A 364 -8.36 -7.40 -11.07
C THR A 364 -9.64 -7.71 -11.85
N SER A 365 -9.68 -7.23 -13.09
CA SER A 365 -10.69 -7.46 -14.11
C SER A 365 -9.99 -7.77 -15.43
N ASN A 366 -9.88 -9.05 -15.79
CA ASN A 366 -9.10 -9.50 -16.95
C ASN A 366 -9.65 -9.01 -18.31
N ASP A 367 -10.96 -8.80 -18.41
CA ASP A 367 -11.65 -8.31 -19.61
C ASP A 367 -11.92 -6.79 -19.58
N TRP A 368 -11.37 -6.10 -18.59
CA TRP A 368 -11.52 -4.67 -18.35
C TRP A 368 -12.97 -4.17 -18.18
N SER A 369 -13.88 -5.04 -17.74
CA SER A 369 -15.32 -4.74 -17.64
C SER A 369 -15.76 -4.13 -16.30
N GLY A 370 -14.95 -4.24 -15.25
CA GLY A 370 -15.32 -3.85 -13.89
C GLY A 370 -15.65 -2.36 -13.70
N VAL A 371 -16.58 -2.07 -12.79
CA VAL A 371 -17.02 -0.69 -12.49
C VAL A 371 -16.02 0.03 -11.59
N THR A 372 -15.72 -0.55 -10.43
CA THR A 372 -14.80 0.03 -9.44
C THR A 372 -13.96 -1.05 -8.78
N GLY A 373 -12.65 -0.85 -8.67
CA GLY A 373 -11.77 -1.81 -8.00
C GLY A 373 -11.99 -1.78 -6.48
N LEU A 374 -11.65 -0.65 -5.86
CA LEU A 374 -11.86 -0.40 -4.43
C LEU A 374 -12.81 0.78 -4.22
N ASP A 375 -13.98 0.51 -3.65
CA ASP A 375 -15.01 1.50 -3.38
C ASP A 375 -15.00 1.85 -1.88
N LEU A 376 -14.48 3.04 -1.59
CA LEU A 376 -14.47 3.69 -0.27
C LEU A 376 -15.51 4.82 -0.18
N GLY A 377 -16.21 5.12 -1.27
CA GLY A 377 -17.10 6.27 -1.43
C GLY A 377 -18.60 5.94 -1.39
N TYR A 378 -18.97 4.66 -1.36
CA TYR A 378 -20.36 4.22 -1.34
C TYR A 378 -21.19 4.64 -0.12
N ALA A 379 -20.53 4.99 0.99
CA ALA A 379 -21.18 5.38 2.24
C ALA A 379 -20.46 6.56 2.89
N ASP A 380 -21.22 7.47 3.49
CA ASP A 380 -20.68 8.62 4.24
C ASP A 380 -20.05 8.17 5.58
N GLN A 381 -19.24 9.05 6.19
CA GLN A 381 -18.49 8.76 7.42
C GLN A 381 -17.46 7.62 7.31
N ASN A 382 -17.04 7.26 6.09
CA ASN A 382 -16.01 6.23 5.91
C ASN A 382 -14.61 6.80 6.16
N GLY A 383 -13.93 6.31 7.20
CA GLY A 383 -12.63 6.78 7.66
C GLY A 383 -12.68 7.27 9.12
N PRO A 384 -11.57 7.66 9.76
CA PRO A 384 -10.22 7.52 9.26
C PRO A 384 -9.88 6.05 9.03
N LEU A 385 -9.25 5.76 7.90
CA LEU A 385 -8.79 4.43 7.54
C LEU A 385 -7.48 4.48 6.74
N PHE A 386 -6.77 3.36 6.71
CA PHE A 386 -5.52 3.21 5.97
C PHE A 386 -5.65 2.15 4.87
N ALA A 387 -5.53 2.57 3.61
CA ALA A 387 -5.41 1.65 2.49
C ALA A 387 -3.95 1.62 2.03
N SER A 388 -3.29 0.46 2.05
CA SER A 388 -1.88 0.40 1.69
C SER A 388 -1.47 -0.85 0.92
N LYS A 389 -0.56 -0.71 -0.04
CA LYS A 389 -0.16 -1.80 -0.94
C LYS A 389 -1.39 -2.37 -1.65
N ILE A 390 -2.05 -1.51 -2.42
CA ILE A 390 -3.28 -1.84 -3.14
C ILE A 390 -2.98 -1.81 -4.63
N SER A 391 -3.20 -2.93 -5.32
CA SER A 391 -3.15 -2.98 -6.77
C SER A 391 -4.55 -3.09 -7.36
N VAL A 392 -4.87 -2.26 -8.34
CA VAL A 392 -6.13 -2.31 -9.09
C VAL A 392 -5.88 -2.28 -10.59
N GLU A 393 -6.43 -3.24 -11.32
CA GLU A 393 -6.24 -3.39 -12.76
C GLU A 393 -7.58 -3.63 -13.49
N GLY A 394 -7.82 -2.86 -14.56
CA GLY A 394 -8.91 -3.15 -15.50
C GLY A 394 -10.31 -2.68 -15.09
N PHE A 395 -10.42 -1.66 -14.25
CA PHE A 395 -11.71 -1.10 -13.84
C PHE A 395 -11.94 0.28 -14.44
N ARG A 396 -13.18 0.71 -14.65
CA ARG A 396 -13.45 2.11 -15.04
C ARG A 396 -12.88 3.09 -14.02
N THR A 397 -13.19 2.88 -12.75
CA THR A 397 -12.61 3.60 -11.61
C THR A 397 -11.68 2.69 -10.82
N GLY A 398 -10.44 3.10 -10.58
CA GLY A 398 -9.52 2.33 -9.74
C GLY A 398 -9.99 2.32 -8.28
N ILE A 399 -9.99 3.50 -7.66
CA ILE A 399 -10.44 3.73 -6.28
C ILE A 399 -11.47 4.86 -6.26
N ASP A 400 -12.65 4.63 -5.70
CA ASP A 400 -13.65 5.68 -5.44
C ASP A 400 -13.61 6.09 -3.97
N CYS A 401 -13.38 7.37 -3.70
CA CYS A 401 -13.35 7.99 -2.38
C CYS A 401 -14.50 9.01 -2.29
N GLY A 402 -15.24 9.02 -1.19
CA GLY A 402 -16.43 9.87 -1.07
C GLY A 402 -16.99 9.97 0.34
N GLY A 403 -17.95 10.88 0.50
CA GLY A 403 -18.45 11.30 1.82
C GLY A 403 -17.67 12.50 2.35
N PHE A 404 -18.32 13.36 3.13
CA PHE A 404 -17.71 14.59 3.65
C PHE A 404 -17.13 14.43 5.06
N VAL A 405 -17.47 13.33 5.72
CA VAL A 405 -17.10 13.09 7.11
C VAL A 405 -15.94 12.09 7.13
N ASN A 406 -14.90 12.41 7.92
CA ASN A 406 -13.67 11.65 8.12
C ASN A 406 -12.56 11.85 7.06
N SER A 407 -11.57 10.95 7.02
CA SER A 407 -10.40 11.04 6.14
C SER A 407 -9.93 9.68 5.65
N GLN A 408 -9.14 9.64 4.58
CA GLN A 408 -8.63 8.40 4.02
C GLN A 408 -7.15 8.55 3.68
N VAL A 409 -6.33 7.60 4.13
CA VAL A 409 -4.89 7.59 3.86
C VAL A 409 -4.57 6.45 2.91
N LEU A 410 -3.99 6.77 1.76
CA LEU A 410 -3.67 5.85 0.68
C LEU A 410 -2.14 5.83 0.47
N GLU A 411 -1.47 4.70 0.67
CA GLU A 411 -0.01 4.60 0.54
C GLU A 411 0.42 3.35 -0.24
N ASP A 412 1.36 3.47 -1.17
CA ASP A 412 1.78 2.37 -2.06
C ASP A 412 0.58 1.85 -2.87
N ILE A 413 0.05 2.70 -3.74
CA ILE A 413 -1.13 2.42 -4.57
C ILE A 413 -0.70 2.21 -6.01
N PHE A 414 -1.12 1.12 -6.63
CA PHE A 414 -0.75 0.73 -7.99
C PHE A 414 -1.99 0.60 -8.86
N LEU A 415 -2.15 1.49 -9.84
CA LEU A 415 -3.33 1.57 -10.69
C LEU A 415 -2.95 1.35 -12.16
N PHE A 416 -3.56 0.34 -12.77
CA PHE A 416 -3.30 -0.05 -14.16
C PHE A 416 -4.60 -0.13 -14.95
N ASP A 417 -4.58 0.33 -16.21
CA ASP A 417 -5.69 0.15 -17.15
C ASP A 417 -7.04 0.70 -16.66
N GLN A 418 -7.06 1.85 -15.98
CA GLN A 418 -8.33 2.47 -15.64
C GLN A 418 -9.03 3.03 -16.89
N GLY A 419 -10.31 2.71 -17.06
CA GLY A 419 -11.10 3.15 -18.21
C GLY A 419 -11.53 4.63 -18.15
N GLU A 420 -11.65 5.21 -16.94
CA GLU A 420 -12.12 6.59 -16.74
C GLU A 420 -11.22 7.37 -15.78
N VAL A 421 -10.89 6.80 -14.62
CA VAL A 421 -10.09 7.49 -13.59
C VAL A 421 -9.38 6.51 -12.65
N GLY A 422 -8.14 6.82 -12.29
CA GLY A 422 -7.38 6.14 -11.25
C GLY A 422 -8.07 6.25 -9.89
N ILE A 423 -7.98 7.42 -9.27
CA ILE A 423 -8.62 7.77 -8.00
C ILE A 423 -9.65 8.87 -8.23
N LYS A 424 -10.89 8.61 -7.85
CA LYS A 424 -11.95 9.62 -7.79
C LYS A 424 -12.15 10.05 -6.35
N ASN A 425 -12.18 11.35 -6.08
CA ASN A 425 -12.52 11.89 -4.77
C ASN A 425 -13.68 12.87 -4.86
N ASN A 426 -14.72 12.60 -4.07
CA ASN A 426 -15.92 13.43 -3.99
C ASN A 426 -16.39 13.62 -2.53
N GLY A 427 -15.62 14.40 -1.77
CA GLY A 427 -15.98 14.91 -0.44
C GLY A 427 -14.90 14.67 0.63
N GLN A 428 -14.00 13.71 0.41
CA GLN A 428 -13.08 13.26 1.46
C GLN A 428 -11.85 14.14 1.60
N CYS A 429 -11.27 14.12 2.80
CA CYS A 429 -9.89 14.54 3.02
C CYS A 429 -8.97 13.33 2.81
N ILE A 430 -8.28 13.29 1.67
CA ILE A 430 -7.39 12.19 1.30
C ILE A 430 -5.91 12.58 1.38
N SER A 431 -5.10 11.66 1.90
CA SER A 431 -3.64 11.77 1.95
C SER A 431 -3.04 10.63 1.15
N ILE A 432 -2.37 10.94 0.06
CA ILE A 432 -1.84 9.98 -0.90
C ILE A 432 -0.32 10.06 -0.92
N ARG A 433 0.35 8.92 -0.72
CA ARG A 433 1.79 8.78 -0.91
C ARG A 433 2.10 7.59 -1.81
N LYS A 434 3.07 7.74 -2.71
CA LYS A 434 3.49 6.68 -3.64
C LYS A 434 2.32 6.09 -4.43
N LEU A 435 1.59 6.98 -5.10
CA LEU A 435 0.70 6.58 -6.18
C LEU A 435 1.54 6.25 -7.40
N PHE A 436 1.41 5.02 -7.89
CA PHE A 436 1.94 4.54 -9.15
C PHE A 436 0.76 4.30 -10.09
N SER A 437 0.62 5.11 -11.13
CA SER A 437 -0.48 5.00 -12.09
C SER A 437 0.05 4.87 -13.50
N ILE A 438 -0.33 3.80 -14.21
CA ILE A 438 -0.07 3.62 -15.63
C ILE A 438 -1.42 3.42 -16.33
N SER A 439 -1.94 4.50 -16.90
CA SER A 439 -3.19 4.49 -17.65
C SER A 439 -3.30 5.73 -18.54
N ASN A 440 -3.96 5.59 -19.69
CA ASN A 440 -4.31 6.73 -20.54
C ASN A 440 -5.41 7.63 -19.93
N ALA A 441 -5.98 7.27 -18.78
CA ALA A 441 -6.96 8.04 -18.03
C ALA A 441 -6.34 9.02 -17.02
N THR A 442 -7.16 9.91 -16.47
CA THR A 442 -6.78 10.77 -15.34
C THR A 442 -6.44 9.92 -14.12
N ALA A 443 -5.26 10.08 -13.53
CA ALA A 443 -4.83 9.30 -12.36
C ALA A 443 -5.51 9.76 -11.06
N LEU A 444 -5.75 11.06 -10.89
CA LEU A 444 -6.46 11.60 -9.73
C LEU A 444 -7.45 12.69 -10.16
N ASN A 445 -8.72 12.49 -9.84
CA ASN A 445 -9.75 13.52 -9.94
C ASN A 445 -10.22 13.91 -8.53
N ASN A 446 -9.68 15.02 -8.02
CA ASN A 446 -10.17 15.66 -6.80
C ASN A 446 -11.32 16.61 -7.15
N GLY A 447 -12.55 16.09 -7.11
CA GLY A 447 -13.76 16.83 -7.46
C GLY A 447 -14.20 17.81 -6.37
N ILE A 448 -14.38 17.30 -5.16
CA ILE A 448 -14.64 18.09 -3.95
C ILE A 448 -13.95 17.35 -2.79
N GLY A 449 -13.48 18.08 -1.79
CA GLY A 449 -12.62 17.61 -0.70
C GLY A 449 -11.20 18.21 -0.71
N HIS A 450 -10.36 17.63 0.13
CA HIS A 450 -8.96 18.01 0.29
C HIS A 450 -8.06 16.86 -0.11
N ALA A 451 -7.04 17.14 -0.93
CA ALA A 451 -6.07 16.15 -1.37
C ALA A 451 -4.63 16.57 -1.04
N THR A 452 -3.87 15.63 -0.51
CA THR A 452 -2.41 15.70 -0.46
C THR A 452 -1.83 14.57 -1.31
N LEU A 453 -0.90 14.85 -2.23
CA LEU A 453 -0.29 13.88 -3.15
C LEU A 453 1.24 13.99 -3.11
N VAL A 454 1.92 13.00 -2.53
CA VAL A 454 3.38 13.05 -2.37
C VAL A 454 4.10 11.82 -2.90
N ASP A 455 5.36 12.00 -3.29
CA ASP A 455 6.30 10.93 -3.68
C ASP A 455 5.71 9.95 -4.73
N SER A 456 5.05 10.47 -5.76
CA SER A 456 4.20 9.69 -6.68
C SER A 456 4.70 9.70 -8.12
N ASN A 457 4.35 8.67 -8.89
CA ASN A 457 4.70 8.50 -10.30
C ASN A 457 3.46 8.17 -11.13
N ILE A 458 3.14 9.01 -12.10
CA ILE A 458 1.95 8.92 -12.94
C ILE A 458 2.39 9.02 -14.39
N GLN A 459 2.01 8.08 -15.23
CA GLN A 459 2.33 8.13 -16.66
C GLN A 459 1.21 7.46 -17.47
N PRO A 460 1.04 7.84 -18.75
CA PRO A 460 0.16 7.10 -19.64
C PRO A 460 0.87 5.85 -20.17
N TYR A 461 0.20 5.09 -21.04
CA TYR A 461 0.90 4.12 -21.87
C TYR A 461 1.75 4.85 -22.90
N GLU A 462 3.03 4.49 -22.99
CA GLU A 462 3.88 5.00 -24.06
C GLU A 462 3.50 4.31 -25.37
N GLU A 463 2.73 5.00 -26.22
CA GLU A 463 2.39 4.51 -27.57
C GLU A 463 3.46 4.90 -28.60
N GLU A 464 4.02 6.12 -28.50
CA GLU A 464 5.11 6.64 -29.36
C GLU A 464 5.94 7.71 -28.60
N SER A 465 7.19 7.96 -28.99
CA SER A 465 8.14 8.80 -28.23
C SER A 465 7.75 10.29 -28.09
N ASP A 466 6.83 10.77 -28.93
CA ASP A 466 6.38 12.18 -28.94
C ASP A 466 4.90 12.34 -28.57
N TRP A 467 4.19 11.25 -28.28
CA TRP A 467 2.77 11.31 -27.92
C TRP A 467 2.58 11.78 -26.47
N GLN A 468 1.63 12.68 -26.28
CA GLN A 468 1.19 13.11 -24.95
C GLN A 468 -0.31 12.87 -24.79
N SER A 469 -0.69 12.31 -23.65
CA SER A 469 -2.09 12.14 -23.31
C SER A 469 -2.81 13.51 -23.27
N PRO A 470 -3.96 13.64 -23.96
CA PRO A 470 -4.71 14.90 -24.02
C PRO A 470 -5.57 15.16 -22.77
N VAL A 471 -5.77 14.15 -21.91
CA VAL A 471 -6.46 14.35 -20.63
C VAL A 471 -5.49 14.84 -19.55
N PRO A 472 -5.92 15.62 -18.56
CA PRO A 472 -5.06 15.95 -17.44
C PRO A 472 -4.74 14.72 -16.58
N ALA A 473 -3.49 14.59 -16.12
CA ALA A 473 -3.11 13.51 -15.21
C ALA A 473 -3.76 13.66 -13.83
N VAL A 474 -3.79 14.89 -13.32
CA VAL A 474 -4.47 15.28 -12.09
C VAL A 474 -5.45 16.42 -12.39
N ILE A 475 -6.70 16.25 -11.96
CA ILE A 475 -7.73 17.28 -11.98
C ILE A 475 -7.99 17.68 -10.53
N ASN A 476 -7.82 18.96 -10.20
CA ASN A 476 -8.18 19.52 -8.91
C ASN A 476 -9.25 20.60 -9.07
N ASN A 477 -10.39 20.40 -8.42
CA ASN A 477 -11.51 21.33 -8.38
C ASN A 477 -11.70 22.00 -7.00
N GLU A 478 -10.80 21.71 -6.05
CA GLU A 478 -10.81 22.28 -4.69
C GLU A 478 -9.38 22.48 -4.11
N THR A 479 -9.01 21.79 -3.02
CA THR A 479 -7.73 21.99 -2.33
C THR A 479 -6.77 20.85 -2.63
N LEU A 480 -5.56 21.19 -3.08
CA LEU A 480 -4.51 20.24 -3.40
C LEU A 480 -3.15 20.75 -2.92
N PHE A 481 -2.44 19.88 -2.21
CA PHE A 481 -1.00 19.95 -2.01
C PHE A 481 -0.33 18.80 -2.73
N ALA A 482 0.67 19.07 -3.57
CA ALA A 482 1.46 18.02 -4.20
C ALA A 482 2.96 18.28 -4.06
N ARG A 483 3.75 17.22 -3.84
CA ARG A 483 5.21 17.33 -3.64
C ARG A 483 5.93 16.08 -4.15
N ASN A 484 7.06 16.26 -4.83
CA ASN A 484 7.86 15.16 -5.40
C ASN A 484 7.03 14.22 -6.30
N VAL A 485 6.33 14.78 -7.29
CA VAL A 485 5.47 14.00 -8.20
C VAL A 485 6.04 14.01 -9.62
N SER A 486 6.24 12.83 -10.19
CA SER A 486 6.66 12.63 -11.59
C SER A 486 5.42 12.34 -12.45
N ILE A 487 5.19 13.15 -13.47
CA ILE A 487 4.06 13.08 -14.40
C ILE A 487 4.51 13.24 -15.88
N PRO A 488 5.37 12.35 -16.42
CA PRO A 488 5.73 12.39 -17.83
C PRO A 488 4.54 12.01 -18.73
N GLY A 489 4.60 12.43 -20.00
CA GLY A 489 3.66 11.95 -21.04
C GLY A 489 2.26 12.56 -21.02
N PHE A 490 1.94 13.51 -20.14
CA PHE A 490 0.65 14.23 -20.15
C PHE A 490 0.81 15.67 -20.66
N SER A 491 -0.09 16.11 -21.53
CA SER A 491 -0.10 17.50 -22.03
C SER A 491 -0.45 18.52 -20.93
N THR A 492 -1.22 18.10 -19.92
CA THR A 492 -1.48 18.84 -18.68
C THR A 492 -1.24 17.91 -17.50
N THR A 493 -0.26 18.24 -16.65
CA THR A 493 0.08 17.42 -15.48
C THR A 493 -0.89 17.66 -14.32
N ILE A 494 -1.15 18.93 -13.99
CA ILE A 494 -2.20 19.32 -13.05
C ILE A 494 -3.08 20.36 -13.72
N ARG A 495 -4.37 20.04 -13.88
CA ARG A 495 -5.42 21.04 -14.14
C ARG A 495 -5.99 21.49 -12.81
N ASN A 496 -5.90 22.78 -12.53
CA ASN A 496 -6.34 23.38 -11.28
C ASN A 496 -7.47 24.38 -11.55
N ASP A 497 -8.69 24.00 -11.21
CA ASP A 497 -9.90 24.76 -11.48
C ASP A 497 -10.37 25.57 -10.24
N TYR A 498 -9.60 25.56 -9.14
CA TYR A 498 -9.90 26.30 -7.91
C TYR A 498 -8.64 26.73 -7.12
N GLY A 499 -8.76 27.79 -6.32
CA GLY A 499 -7.70 28.29 -5.44
C GLY A 499 -6.71 29.28 -6.07
N GLY A 500 -6.74 29.47 -7.38
CA GLY A 500 -6.06 30.58 -8.08
C GLY A 500 -4.65 30.26 -8.59
N SER A 501 -4.05 29.12 -8.23
CA SER A 501 -2.84 28.62 -8.89
C SER A 501 -3.13 28.20 -10.34
N ALA A 502 -2.19 28.47 -11.25
CA ALA A 502 -2.30 28.11 -12.66
C ALA A 502 -2.12 26.60 -12.89
N ASN A 503 -2.57 26.12 -14.05
CA ASN A 503 -2.31 24.75 -14.51
C ASN A 503 -0.80 24.50 -14.67
N VAL A 504 -0.40 23.24 -14.49
CA VAL A 504 1.00 22.80 -14.58
C VAL A 504 1.16 21.84 -15.76
N THR A 505 2.22 22.03 -16.54
CA THR A 505 2.58 21.16 -17.68
C THR A 505 3.95 20.49 -17.52
N ASN A 506 4.70 20.82 -16.46
CA ASN A 506 6.01 20.23 -16.20
C ASN A 506 5.89 18.76 -15.76
N ALA A 507 6.66 17.87 -16.40
CA ALA A 507 6.69 16.46 -16.07
C ALA A 507 7.23 16.14 -14.66
N TRP A 508 7.89 17.09 -13.99
CA TRP A 508 8.31 16.95 -12.59
C TRP A 508 7.76 18.10 -11.76
N ILE A 509 7.10 17.73 -10.67
CA ILE A 509 6.46 18.64 -9.72
C ILE A 509 7.23 18.53 -8.41
N SER A 510 8.15 19.47 -8.19
CA SER A 510 8.84 19.58 -6.89
C SER A 510 7.85 19.91 -5.78
N GLU A 511 7.01 20.93 -5.98
CA GLU A 511 5.90 21.28 -5.10
C GLU A 511 4.81 22.03 -5.88
N PHE A 512 3.56 21.81 -5.53
CA PHE A 512 2.39 22.52 -6.04
C PHE A 512 1.39 22.73 -4.91
N VAL A 513 0.78 23.92 -4.86
CA VAL A 513 -0.24 24.29 -3.89
C VAL A 513 -1.37 24.97 -4.65
N SER A 514 -2.61 24.50 -4.50
CA SER A 514 -3.72 25.05 -5.29
C SER A 514 -4.11 26.49 -4.90
N HIS A 515 -3.74 26.92 -3.69
CA HIS A 515 -4.03 28.23 -3.11
C HIS A 515 -2.74 28.98 -2.71
N PRO A 516 -2.81 30.29 -2.41
CA PRO A 516 -1.71 30.99 -1.77
C PRO A 516 -1.23 30.29 -0.50
N VAL A 517 0.09 30.10 -0.39
CA VAL A 517 0.71 29.48 0.79
C VAL A 517 0.52 30.38 2.01
N VAL A 518 0.05 29.79 3.10
CA VAL A 518 -0.16 30.49 4.37
C VAL A 518 1.15 30.54 5.15
N GLN A 519 1.58 31.74 5.51
CA GLN A 519 2.77 31.98 6.34
C GLN A 519 2.57 33.26 7.16
N LEU A 520 2.91 33.24 8.45
CA LEU A 520 2.80 34.42 9.32
C LEU A 520 4.11 35.22 9.40
N PHE A 521 5.24 34.56 9.22
CA PHE A 521 6.57 35.17 9.17
C PHE A 521 7.37 34.66 7.97
N GLY A 522 8.39 35.42 7.58
CA GLY A 522 9.30 35.05 6.50
C GLY A 522 8.68 35.13 5.10
N ASN A 523 9.43 34.63 4.12
CA ASN A 523 9.10 34.65 2.69
C ASN A 523 9.46 33.33 2.00
N ARG A 524 9.46 32.21 2.74
CA ARG A 524 9.75 30.86 2.20
C ARG A 524 8.43 30.09 2.07
N PRO A 525 7.79 30.10 0.89
CA PRO A 525 6.47 29.48 0.70
C PRO A 525 6.60 28.00 0.29
N THR A 526 7.50 27.24 0.92
CA THR A 526 7.68 25.81 0.60
C THR A 526 7.53 24.94 1.83
N SER A 527 7.19 23.66 1.68
CA SER A 527 7.13 22.74 2.83
C SER A 527 8.51 22.44 3.44
N LEU A 528 8.53 21.84 4.64
CA LEU A 528 9.78 21.40 5.27
C LEU A 528 10.48 20.27 4.50
N ASN A 529 9.71 19.47 3.77
CA ASN A 529 10.18 18.28 3.07
C ASN A 529 10.96 17.34 4.01
N LEU A 530 10.38 17.06 5.19
CA LEU A 530 10.98 16.12 6.12
C LEU A 530 10.94 14.70 5.54
N PRO A 531 11.96 13.86 5.78
CA PRO A 531 11.93 12.47 5.35
C PRO A 531 10.72 11.72 5.93
N ILE A 532 10.07 10.93 5.08
CA ILE A 532 9.01 10.01 5.46
C ILE A 532 9.64 8.62 5.47
N SER A 533 10.02 8.11 6.65
CA SER A 533 10.62 6.79 6.75
C SER A 533 9.57 5.72 6.60
N GLU A 534 9.88 4.71 5.80
CA GLU A 534 9.11 3.46 5.77
C GLU A 534 9.09 2.85 7.17
N THR A 535 7.95 2.33 7.57
CA THR A 535 7.89 1.61 8.83
C THR A 535 8.50 0.23 8.67
N PRO A 536 9.33 -0.19 9.64
CA PRO A 536 9.90 -1.53 9.62
C PRO A 536 8.84 -2.62 9.52
N GLU A 537 9.02 -3.53 8.55
CA GLU A 537 8.19 -4.71 8.45
C GLU A 537 8.32 -5.59 9.68
N SER A 538 7.22 -6.25 10.03
CA SER A 538 7.16 -7.05 11.25
C SER A 538 7.91 -8.35 11.07
N PRO A 539 8.62 -8.83 12.10
CA PRO A 539 9.31 -10.11 12.03
C PRO A 539 8.36 -11.27 11.73
N ALA A 540 8.67 -12.05 10.68
CA ALA A 540 8.03 -13.32 10.36
C ALA A 540 8.67 -14.47 11.16
N ASP A 541 8.59 -14.42 12.49
CA ASP A 541 9.07 -15.50 13.35
C ASP A 541 8.26 -16.80 13.11
N PRO A 542 8.90 -17.99 13.06
CA PRO A 542 8.17 -19.25 12.94
C PRO A 542 7.33 -19.51 14.20
N PRO A 543 6.21 -20.25 14.14
CA PRO A 543 5.34 -20.49 15.30
C PRO A 543 6.04 -21.07 16.54
N CYS A 544 7.12 -21.83 16.36
CA CYS A 544 7.92 -22.37 17.46
C CYS A 544 8.70 -21.31 18.26
N ASP A 545 8.91 -20.12 17.70
CA ASP A 545 9.51 -18.97 18.37
C ASP A 545 8.46 -18.07 19.05
N TRP A 546 7.18 -18.46 19.03
CA TRP A 546 6.07 -17.72 19.62
C TRP A 546 5.69 -18.30 20.99
N ALA A 547 5.31 -17.44 21.92
CA ALA A 547 4.77 -17.84 23.21
C ALA A 547 3.33 -17.34 23.41
N ASN A 548 2.43 -18.29 23.69
CA ASN A 548 1.05 -18.00 24.09
C ASN A 548 1.06 -17.52 25.54
N VAL A 549 0.57 -16.31 25.81
CA VAL A 549 0.51 -15.79 27.18
C VAL A 549 -0.31 -16.67 28.14
N ARG A 550 -1.27 -17.44 27.63
CA ARG A 550 -2.15 -18.30 28.44
C ARG A 550 -1.40 -19.45 29.10
N ASP A 551 -0.40 -20.00 28.43
CA ASP A 551 0.39 -21.13 28.94
C ASP A 551 1.21 -20.76 30.18
N TYR A 552 1.44 -19.46 30.37
CA TYR A 552 2.23 -18.92 31.47
C TYR A 552 1.36 -18.44 32.63
N ARG A 553 0.03 -18.48 32.53
CA ARG A 553 -0.88 -18.04 33.60
C ARG A 553 -0.98 -19.08 34.71
N ARG A 554 -0.88 -18.62 35.95
CA ARG A 554 -0.94 -19.44 37.17
C ARG A 554 -2.22 -19.11 37.94
N THR A 555 -2.72 -20.07 38.72
CA THR A 555 -3.94 -19.92 39.52
C THR A 555 -3.90 -18.76 40.51
N LEU A 556 -2.70 -18.40 40.98
CA LEU A 556 -2.50 -17.32 41.97
C LEU A 556 -2.29 -15.94 41.35
N ASP A 557 -2.26 -15.81 40.03
CA ASP A 557 -2.08 -14.49 39.39
C ASP A 557 -3.34 -13.63 39.57
N VAL A 558 -3.14 -12.37 39.99
CA VAL A 558 -4.23 -11.39 40.18
C VAL A 558 -4.63 -10.75 38.84
N GLY A 559 -3.64 -10.36 38.03
CA GLY A 559 -3.77 -9.90 36.66
C GLY A 559 -2.90 -10.70 35.70
N ASP A 560 -2.96 -10.39 34.41
CA ASP A 560 -2.24 -11.13 33.37
C ASP A 560 -0.80 -10.66 33.19
N ALA A 561 -0.42 -9.49 33.72
CA ALA A 561 0.93 -8.93 33.56
C ALA A 561 2.04 -9.88 34.01
N ASP A 562 1.84 -10.66 35.09
CA ASP A 562 2.82 -11.67 35.54
C ASP A 562 2.95 -12.85 34.57
N ALA A 563 1.84 -13.28 33.95
CA ALA A 563 1.85 -14.32 32.93
C ALA A 563 2.57 -13.83 31.68
N VAL A 564 2.30 -12.60 31.24
CA VAL A 564 2.97 -11.97 30.11
C VAL A 564 4.46 -11.81 30.37
N GLN A 565 4.87 -11.37 31.57
CA GLN A 565 6.29 -11.24 31.90
C GLN A 565 7.00 -12.60 31.85
N ARG A 566 6.37 -13.67 32.34
CA ARG A 566 6.91 -15.04 32.22
C ARG A 566 6.99 -15.53 30.77
N ALA A 567 6.01 -15.19 29.94
CA ALA A 567 6.06 -15.50 28.51
C ALA A 567 7.24 -14.80 27.82
N ILE A 568 7.50 -13.53 28.14
CA ILE A 568 8.69 -12.79 27.67
C ILE A 568 9.98 -13.45 28.17
N ASP A 569 10.03 -13.80 29.45
CA ASP A 569 11.21 -14.38 30.09
C ASP A 569 11.49 -15.84 29.65
N SER A 570 10.59 -16.46 28.86
CA SER A 570 10.80 -17.80 28.29
C SER A 570 11.88 -17.86 27.21
N GLY A 571 12.26 -16.71 26.64
CA GLY A 571 13.18 -16.63 25.49
C GLY A 571 12.48 -16.61 24.13
N ALA A 572 11.14 -16.57 24.09
CA ALA A 572 10.38 -16.40 22.86
C ALA A 572 10.65 -15.03 22.18
N LYS A 573 10.66 -15.02 20.85
CA LYS A 573 10.87 -13.81 20.04
C LYS A 573 9.57 -13.03 19.83
N THR A 574 8.46 -13.76 19.70
CA THR A 574 7.11 -13.21 19.55
C THR A 574 6.23 -13.65 20.71
N ILE A 575 5.55 -12.70 21.35
CA ILE A 575 4.52 -12.96 22.37
C ILE A 575 3.16 -12.69 21.75
N TYR A 576 2.21 -13.60 21.90
CA TYR A 576 0.87 -13.41 21.35
C TYR A 576 -0.25 -13.62 22.36
N PHE A 577 -1.34 -12.91 22.10
CA PHE A 577 -2.54 -12.90 22.92
C PHE A 577 -3.69 -13.47 22.09
N PRO A 578 -4.06 -14.75 22.27
CA PRO A 578 -5.16 -15.30 21.49
C PRO A 578 -6.48 -14.57 21.78
N SER A 579 -7.23 -14.19 20.74
CA SER A 579 -8.43 -13.34 20.86
C SER A 579 -9.67 -14.06 21.41
N GLN A 580 -9.66 -15.38 21.52
CA GLN A 580 -10.75 -16.18 22.11
C GLN A 580 -11.03 -15.86 23.60
N GLN A 581 -10.11 -15.18 24.28
CA GLN A 581 -10.30 -14.63 25.63
C GLN A 581 -10.52 -13.17 25.42
N SER A 582 -11.73 -12.72 25.78
CA SER A 582 -12.21 -11.41 25.39
C SER A 582 -11.42 -10.26 26.00
N ARG A 583 -10.58 -10.49 27.03
CA ARG A 583 -9.90 -9.43 27.83
C ARG A 583 -8.65 -9.94 28.55
N TYR A 584 -7.56 -9.16 28.48
CA TYR A 584 -6.34 -9.35 29.27
C TYR A 584 -6.12 -8.16 30.22
N PHE A 585 -6.00 -8.41 31.52
CA PHE A 585 -5.95 -7.39 32.57
C PHE A 585 -4.51 -7.08 32.99
N PHE A 586 -4.11 -5.82 32.85
CA PHE A 586 -2.79 -5.33 33.25
C PHE A 586 -2.89 -4.52 34.53
N ASP A 587 -2.24 -5.00 35.58
CA ASP A 587 -2.15 -4.39 36.91
C ASP A 587 -0.77 -3.78 37.20
N LYS A 588 0.18 -3.89 36.26
CA LYS A 588 1.52 -3.29 36.31
C LYS A 588 2.13 -3.19 34.92
N LEU A 589 3.33 -2.60 34.83
CA LEU A 589 4.13 -2.62 33.61
C LEU A 589 4.80 -3.98 33.41
N VAL A 590 4.80 -4.41 32.16
CA VAL A 590 5.55 -5.57 31.66
C VAL A 590 6.73 -5.08 30.84
N GLU A 591 7.92 -5.53 31.18
CA GLU A 591 9.14 -5.13 30.49
C GLU A 591 9.40 -6.02 29.28
N ILE A 592 9.53 -5.41 28.10
CA ILE A 592 9.94 -6.09 26.87
C ILE A 592 11.46 -6.22 26.85
N ARG A 593 11.95 -7.41 27.15
CA ARG A 593 13.38 -7.73 27.34
C ARG A 593 13.78 -9.07 26.75
N GLY A 594 15.07 -9.37 26.82
CA GLY A 594 15.63 -10.63 26.33
C GLY A 594 15.61 -10.69 24.81
N THR A 595 15.13 -11.81 24.26
CA THR A 595 15.01 -12.04 22.81
C THR A 595 13.70 -11.52 22.23
N THR A 596 12.73 -11.15 23.07
CA THR A 596 11.42 -10.68 22.61
C THR A 596 11.55 -9.38 21.84
N ARG A 597 11.13 -9.43 20.58
CA ARG A 597 11.07 -8.27 19.67
C ARG A 597 9.66 -7.90 19.27
N ARG A 598 8.69 -8.81 19.39
CA ARG A 598 7.34 -8.59 18.87
C ARG A 598 6.29 -9.02 19.88
N VAL A 599 5.28 -8.18 20.06
CA VAL A 599 4.09 -8.44 20.86
C VAL A 599 2.88 -8.23 19.96
N VAL A 600 2.13 -9.31 19.69
CA VAL A 600 0.96 -9.28 18.79
C VAL A 600 -0.31 -9.61 19.56
N GLY A 601 -1.24 -8.66 19.63
CA GLY A 601 -2.48 -8.80 20.35
C GLY A 601 -3.49 -9.70 19.67
N MET A 602 -3.32 -10.02 18.37
CA MET A 602 -4.32 -10.74 17.56
C MET A 602 -5.74 -10.16 17.71
N GLN A 603 -5.83 -8.84 17.87
CA GLN A 603 -7.07 -8.07 18.11
C GLN A 603 -7.72 -8.31 19.47
N ALA A 604 -6.99 -8.89 20.42
CA ALA A 604 -7.44 -9.02 21.80
C ALA A 604 -7.61 -7.66 22.47
N THR A 605 -8.59 -7.60 23.38
CA THR A 605 -8.82 -6.45 24.25
C THR A 605 -7.83 -6.44 25.40
N PHE A 606 -7.19 -5.30 25.62
CA PHE A 606 -6.37 -5.04 26.79
C PHE A 606 -7.12 -4.17 27.79
N VAL A 607 -7.06 -4.53 29.07
CA VAL A 607 -7.74 -3.83 30.17
C VAL A 607 -6.70 -3.26 31.13
N ARG A 608 -6.68 -1.94 31.29
CA ARG A 608 -5.84 -1.27 32.29
C ARG A 608 -6.52 -1.33 33.66
N ALA A 609 -6.06 -2.22 34.54
CA ALA A 609 -6.62 -2.37 35.89
C ALA A 609 -6.15 -1.27 36.86
N VAL A 610 -4.94 -0.72 36.67
CA VAL A 610 -4.42 0.43 37.44
C VAL A 610 -3.74 1.44 36.53
N ALA A 611 -3.71 2.71 36.94
CA ALA A 611 -3.02 3.77 36.19
C ALA A 611 -1.55 3.41 35.98
N GLY A 612 -1.09 3.54 34.74
CA GLY A 612 0.29 3.25 34.35
C GLY A 612 0.63 1.76 34.15
N ALA A 613 -0.37 0.88 34.01
CA ALA A 613 -0.15 -0.52 33.64
C ALA A 613 -0.16 -0.73 32.12
N GLY A 614 0.66 -1.65 31.62
CA GLY A 614 0.85 -1.90 30.19
C GLY A 614 2.25 -2.44 29.88
N PHE A 615 2.87 -1.93 28.81
CA PHE A 615 4.21 -2.35 28.37
C PHE A 615 5.25 -1.24 28.55
N VAL A 616 6.48 -1.63 28.90
CA VAL A 616 7.64 -0.74 28.93
C VAL A 616 8.80 -1.30 28.11
N VAL A 617 9.36 -0.44 27.26
CA VAL A 617 10.55 -0.70 26.46
C VAL A 617 11.74 0.00 27.11
N LYS A 618 12.68 -0.80 27.64
CA LYS A 618 13.92 -0.36 28.30
C LYS A 618 15.12 -0.48 27.34
N PRO A 619 16.27 0.19 27.61
CA PRO A 619 17.44 0.23 26.73
C PRO A 619 18.25 -1.08 26.73
N THR A 620 17.63 -2.14 26.25
CA THR A 620 18.19 -3.49 26.10
C THR A 620 18.04 -3.96 24.65
N ALA A 621 18.72 -5.04 24.26
CA ALA A 621 18.40 -5.70 22.98
C ALA A 621 16.98 -6.30 23.03
N PRO A 622 16.31 -6.54 21.88
CA PRO A 622 16.69 -6.21 20.49
C PRO A 622 16.46 -4.73 20.10
N ALA A 623 17.18 -4.23 19.09
CA ALA A 623 17.19 -2.81 18.69
C ALA A 623 15.83 -2.25 18.23
N THR A 624 14.92 -3.10 17.77
CA THR A 624 13.56 -2.72 17.35
C THR A 624 12.53 -3.58 18.07
N VAL A 625 11.43 -2.97 18.49
CA VAL A 625 10.28 -3.61 19.14
C VAL A 625 9.01 -3.29 18.38
N TRP A 626 8.17 -4.31 18.17
CA TRP A 626 6.85 -4.19 17.57
C TRP A 626 5.75 -4.47 18.60
N LEU A 627 4.78 -3.57 18.70
CA LEU A 627 3.49 -3.77 19.34
C LEU A 627 2.43 -3.72 18.24
N GLU A 628 1.63 -4.76 18.10
CA GLU A 628 0.70 -4.89 16.96
C GLU A 628 -0.66 -5.45 17.33
N ASP A 629 -1.70 -5.01 16.62
CA ASP A 629 -3.05 -5.60 16.63
C ASP A 629 -3.67 -5.64 18.02
N PHE A 630 -3.70 -4.50 18.71
CA PHE A 630 -4.35 -4.37 20.03
C PHE A 630 -5.78 -3.83 19.83
N GLY A 631 -6.78 -4.66 20.15
CA GLY A 631 -8.21 -4.37 19.94
C GLY A 631 -8.87 -3.53 21.05
N GLN A 632 -10.14 -3.14 20.84
CA GLN A 632 -10.94 -2.31 21.77
C GLN A 632 -11.31 -3.05 23.07
N GLY A 633 -11.46 -2.34 24.19
CA GLY A 633 -12.53 -2.68 25.16
C GLY A 633 -12.21 -2.78 26.67
N GLY A 634 -11.14 -2.16 27.19
CA GLY A 634 -10.79 -2.32 28.61
C GLY A 634 -10.13 -1.14 29.33
N GLY A 635 -9.95 0.00 28.67
CA GLY A 635 -9.17 1.12 29.20
C GLY A 635 -7.74 1.11 28.66
N SER A 636 -7.30 2.28 28.20
CA SER A 636 -6.03 2.50 27.52
C SER A 636 -4.84 1.88 28.25
N ILE A 637 -4.17 0.90 27.65
CA ILE A 637 -2.91 0.42 28.20
C ILE A 637 -1.83 1.49 28.04
N GLU A 638 -0.88 1.50 28.97
CA GLU A 638 0.32 2.30 28.81
C GLU A 638 1.29 1.62 27.84
N VAL A 639 1.76 2.38 26.86
CA VAL A 639 2.94 2.06 26.05
C VAL A 639 4.03 3.05 26.45
N ARG A 640 4.99 2.57 27.22
CA ARG A 640 6.10 3.38 27.71
C ARG A 640 7.37 3.05 26.94
N ASN A 641 8.01 4.07 26.37
CA ASN A 641 9.34 3.94 25.79
C ASN A 641 10.33 4.80 26.59
N GLU A 642 11.24 4.14 27.31
CA GLU A 642 12.30 4.76 28.11
C GLU A 642 13.69 4.49 27.48
N SER A 643 13.72 4.15 26.18
CA SER A 643 14.90 3.61 25.53
C SER A 643 15.30 4.32 24.25
N SER A 644 16.50 4.03 23.76
CA SER A 644 16.97 4.42 22.43
C SER A 644 16.57 3.42 21.33
N ARG A 645 15.75 2.41 21.63
CA ARG A 645 15.31 1.39 20.68
C ARG A 645 14.23 1.95 19.78
N THR A 646 14.19 1.47 18.54
CA THR A 646 13.08 1.76 17.63
C THR A 646 11.82 1.08 18.17
N LEU A 647 10.74 1.84 18.35
CA LEU A 647 9.42 1.32 18.71
C LEU A 647 8.48 1.46 17.51
N VAL A 648 7.88 0.34 17.09
CA VAL A 648 6.86 0.28 16.06
C VAL A 648 5.54 -0.10 16.70
N CYS A 649 4.52 0.75 16.54
CA CYS A 649 3.15 0.51 16.97
C CYS A 649 2.25 0.46 15.73
N ARG A 650 1.59 -0.67 15.49
CA ARG A 650 0.73 -0.88 14.32
C ARG A 650 -0.65 -1.41 14.72
N ASN A 651 -1.72 -0.80 14.24
CA ASN A 651 -3.10 -1.20 14.55
C ASN A 651 -3.35 -1.23 16.07
N LEU A 652 -3.05 -0.12 16.75
CA LEU A 652 -3.32 0.03 18.18
C LEU A 652 -4.51 0.95 18.39
N GLN A 653 -5.52 0.45 19.08
CA GLN A 653 -6.67 1.24 19.49
C GLN A 653 -6.55 1.65 20.96
N ASP A 654 -6.67 2.96 21.18
CA ASP A 654 -6.70 3.67 22.45
C ASP A 654 -5.49 3.45 23.40
N PRO A 655 -4.23 3.30 22.95
CA PRO A 655 -3.10 3.31 23.89
C PRO A 655 -2.92 4.69 24.54
N THR A 656 -2.23 4.72 25.67
CA THR A 656 -1.61 5.95 26.22
C THR A 656 -0.10 5.83 26.09
N PHE A 657 0.57 6.91 25.69
CA PHE A 657 2.01 6.90 25.50
C PHE A 657 2.75 7.70 26.57
N THR A 658 3.82 7.12 27.11
CA THR A 658 4.83 7.82 27.91
C THR A 658 6.18 7.68 27.20
N LEU A 659 6.64 8.76 26.57
CA LEU A 659 7.81 8.76 25.67
C LEU A 659 8.94 9.58 26.30
N THR A 660 9.83 8.91 27.05
CA THR A 660 11.01 9.53 27.67
C THR A 660 12.33 9.10 27.01
N GLY A 661 12.27 8.05 26.18
CA GLY A 661 13.39 7.58 25.37
C GLY A 661 13.68 8.46 24.15
N THR A 662 14.80 8.16 23.48
CA THR A 662 15.28 8.88 22.29
C THR A 662 15.18 8.06 21.00
N GLY A 663 14.70 6.81 21.09
CA GLY A 663 14.58 5.93 19.95
C GLY A 663 13.53 6.40 18.94
N SER A 664 13.69 5.96 17.69
CA SER A 664 12.71 6.23 16.63
C SER A 664 11.34 5.65 16.97
N LEU A 665 10.28 6.40 16.71
CA LEU A 665 8.90 5.96 16.92
C LEU A 665 8.13 5.89 15.59
N PHE A 666 7.53 4.74 15.32
CA PHE A 666 6.62 4.53 14.19
C PHE A 666 5.21 4.26 14.71
N LEU A 667 4.25 5.05 14.23
CA LEU A 667 2.82 4.90 14.54
C LEU A 667 2.04 4.66 13.24
N GLU A 668 1.50 3.47 13.05
CA GLU A 668 0.72 3.11 11.85
C GLU A 668 -0.68 2.68 12.23
N ASN A 669 -1.68 3.37 11.70
CA ASN A 669 -3.09 3.06 11.95
C ASN A 669 -3.36 3.00 13.46
N VAL A 670 -3.11 4.12 14.13
CA VAL A 670 -3.19 4.22 15.61
C VAL A 670 -4.22 5.28 15.98
N ALA A 671 -5.18 4.90 16.81
CA ALA A 671 -6.08 5.84 17.48
C ALA A 671 -5.65 5.96 18.93
N THR A 672 -5.26 7.14 19.40
CA THR A 672 -4.63 7.31 20.73
C THR A 672 -5.11 8.56 21.44
N GLY A 673 -4.84 8.65 22.73
CA GLY A 673 -4.85 9.91 23.47
C GLY A 673 -3.70 10.85 23.06
N PRO A 674 -3.57 12.02 23.71
CA PRO A 674 -2.57 13.02 23.36
C PRO A 674 -1.12 12.48 23.42
N LEU A 675 -0.28 12.99 22.52
CA LEU A 675 1.12 12.62 22.37
C LEU A 675 2.04 13.77 22.77
N ALA A 676 2.89 13.52 23.76
CA ALA A 676 3.98 14.41 24.14
C ALA A 676 5.30 13.84 23.61
N ILE A 677 5.89 14.50 22.63
CA ILE A 677 7.11 14.11 21.94
C ILE A 677 8.24 15.05 22.36
N SER A 678 9.38 14.49 22.79
CA SER A 678 10.56 15.28 23.15
C SER A 678 11.82 14.72 22.48
N GLY A 679 12.45 15.52 21.62
CA GLY A 679 13.79 15.24 21.07
C GLY A 679 13.95 13.96 20.22
N GLN A 680 12.86 13.30 19.83
CA GLN A 680 12.87 12.03 19.08
C GLN A 680 12.40 12.22 17.63
N ASN A 681 12.70 11.22 16.78
CA ASN A 681 12.16 11.13 15.43
C ASN A 681 10.88 10.29 15.45
N VAL A 682 9.78 10.84 14.89
CA VAL A 682 8.48 10.18 14.84
C VAL A 682 7.97 10.17 13.40
N TRP A 683 7.54 8.99 12.94
CA TRP A 683 6.82 8.82 11.69
C TRP A 683 5.46 8.21 11.98
N ALA A 684 4.41 8.93 11.61
CA ALA A 684 3.04 8.48 11.77
C ALA A 684 2.31 8.41 10.42
N ARG A 685 1.42 7.44 10.27
CA ARG A 685 0.53 7.31 9.12
C ARG A 685 -0.79 6.74 9.52
N GLN A 686 -1.87 7.42 9.12
CA GLN A 686 -3.20 7.24 9.70
C GLN A 686 -3.09 7.33 11.23
N LEU A 687 -3.08 8.57 11.72
CA LEU A 687 -3.07 8.85 13.15
C LEU A 687 -4.40 9.48 13.53
N ASN A 688 -5.10 8.89 14.48
CA ASN A 688 -6.34 9.44 15.03
C ASN A 688 -6.12 9.88 16.48
N ILE A 689 -6.41 11.14 16.80
CA ILE A 689 -6.37 11.66 18.18
C ILE A 689 -7.60 12.54 18.42
N GLU A 690 -8.40 12.20 19.42
CA GLU A 690 -9.68 12.87 19.71
C GLU A 690 -9.65 13.56 21.09
N GLY A 691 -10.63 14.43 21.37
CA GLY A 691 -10.82 15.12 22.65
C GLY A 691 -10.51 16.62 22.60
N SER A 692 -10.62 17.36 23.71
CA SER A 692 -10.48 18.84 23.71
C SER A 692 -9.09 19.37 24.13
N GLN A 693 -8.16 18.48 24.46
CA GLN A 693 -6.78 18.81 24.84
C GLN A 693 -5.89 19.09 23.63
N THR A 694 -4.68 19.63 23.87
CA THR A 694 -3.61 19.63 22.87
C THR A 694 -3.29 18.21 22.44
N LYS A 695 -3.45 17.89 21.16
CA LYS A 695 -3.35 16.51 20.65
C LYS A 695 -1.90 16.07 20.53
N ILE A 696 -1.06 16.89 19.93
CA ILE A 696 0.36 16.59 19.71
C ILE A 696 1.19 17.77 20.21
N VAL A 697 2.13 17.50 21.10
CA VAL A 697 3.19 18.44 21.49
C VAL A 697 4.51 17.90 20.97
N ASN A 698 5.11 18.57 20.00
CA ASN A 698 6.46 18.31 19.53
C ASN A 698 7.43 19.33 20.14
N SER A 699 8.22 18.89 21.12
CA SER A 699 9.25 19.70 21.77
C SER A 699 10.64 19.26 21.34
N GLY A 700 11.22 19.94 20.35
CA GLY A 700 12.57 19.67 19.85
C GLY A 700 12.76 18.37 19.06
N GLY A 701 11.67 17.66 18.73
CA GLY A 701 11.70 16.44 17.90
C GLY A 701 11.50 16.72 16.42
N THR A 702 11.65 15.69 15.59
CA THR A 702 11.34 15.70 14.16
C THR A 702 10.16 14.77 13.91
N VAL A 703 9.03 15.30 13.46
CA VAL A 703 7.76 14.57 13.37
C VAL A 703 7.21 14.68 11.94
N SER A 704 7.00 13.55 11.29
CA SER A 704 6.33 13.47 9.98
C SER A 704 5.03 12.67 10.12
N ILE A 705 3.91 13.21 9.66
CA ILE A 705 2.58 12.60 9.78
C ILE A 705 1.93 12.54 8.40
N LEU A 706 1.65 11.35 7.88
CA LEU A 706 0.85 11.13 6.67
C LEU A 706 -0.60 10.84 7.07
N GLY A 707 -1.47 11.85 6.95
CA GLY A 707 -2.87 11.73 7.34
C GLY A 707 -3.11 11.75 8.84
N LEU A 708 -3.47 12.91 9.38
CA LEU A 708 -4.03 13.08 10.71
C LEU A 708 -5.57 13.10 10.63
N LYS A 709 -6.25 12.42 11.53
CA LYS A 709 -7.65 12.70 11.87
C LYS A 709 -7.71 13.17 13.31
N SER A 710 -8.41 14.28 13.54
CA SER A 710 -8.69 14.77 14.88
C SER A 710 -10.14 15.22 15.01
N GLU A 711 -10.65 15.21 16.24
CA GLU A 711 -11.97 15.69 16.61
C GLU A 711 -11.91 16.60 17.83
N ASP A 712 -12.97 17.39 17.99
CA ASP A 712 -13.23 18.33 19.08
C ASP A 712 -12.16 19.44 19.23
N GLY A 713 -12.44 20.45 20.06
CA GLY A 713 -11.56 21.61 20.23
C GLY A 713 -10.12 21.33 20.71
N GLY A 714 -9.37 22.40 20.99
CA GLY A 714 -7.98 22.32 21.44
C GLY A 714 -6.97 22.33 20.29
N THR A 715 -5.70 22.49 20.64
CA THR A 715 -4.60 22.56 19.65
C THR A 715 -4.35 21.20 19.02
N LEU A 716 -4.30 21.13 17.70
CA LEU A 716 -3.96 19.89 16.99
C LEU A 716 -2.47 19.60 17.16
N ILE A 717 -1.63 20.57 16.85
CA ILE A 717 -0.17 20.43 16.97
C ILE A 717 0.43 21.70 17.57
N GLU A 718 1.16 21.53 18.67
CA GLU A 718 2.09 22.51 19.22
C GLU A 718 3.51 22.07 18.87
N THR A 719 4.25 22.90 18.12
CA THR A 719 5.67 22.68 17.82
C THR A 719 6.51 23.76 18.50
N ARG A 720 7.40 23.36 19.41
CA ARG A 720 8.21 24.26 20.23
C ARG A 720 9.65 23.76 20.43
N ASN A 721 10.48 24.61 21.04
CA ASN A 721 11.86 24.29 21.41
C ASN A 721 12.71 23.78 20.23
N GLY A 722 12.58 24.42 19.05
CA GLY A 722 13.31 24.03 17.84
C GLY A 722 12.79 22.78 17.15
N GLY A 723 11.59 22.31 17.51
CA GLY A 723 10.95 21.15 16.89
C GLY A 723 10.65 21.37 15.40
N LYS A 724 10.53 20.27 14.66
CA LYS A 724 10.16 20.25 13.24
C LYS A 724 8.97 19.31 13.03
N THR A 725 7.87 19.81 12.47
CA THR A 725 6.68 18.99 12.19
C THR A 725 6.24 19.13 10.73
N ASP A 726 6.08 18.02 10.00
CA ASP A 726 5.53 17.99 8.64
C ASP A 726 4.25 17.15 8.64
N LEU A 727 3.09 17.80 8.52
CA LEU A 727 1.78 17.18 8.43
C LEU A 727 1.31 17.15 6.96
N LEU A 728 1.23 15.95 6.41
CA LEU A 728 0.94 15.68 5.01
C LEU A 728 -0.48 15.13 4.87
N GLY A 729 -1.43 16.05 4.79
CA GLY A 729 -2.84 15.77 4.67
C GLY A 729 -3.47 15.38 6.01
N GLY A 730 -4.77 15.64 6.10
CA GLY A 730 -5.54 15.29 7.27
C GLY A 730 -6.91 15.93 7.27
N LEU A 731 -7.68 15.53 8.25
CA LEU A 731 -8.97 16.10 8.57
C LEU A 731 -8.97 16.53 10.03
N TYR A 732 -9.55 17.69 10.27
CA TYR A 732 -10.03 18.04 11.58
C TYR A 732 -11.56 18.18 11.58
N TYR A 733 -12.25 17.37 12.39
CA TYR A 733 -13.70 17.39 12.51
C TYR A 733 -14.13 18.18 13.76
N SER A 734 -14.56 19.43 13.54
CA SER A 734 -14.72 20.45 14.59
C SER A 734 -16.13 20.52 15.18
N GLN A 735 -16.70 19.39 15.59
CA GLN A 735 -18.12 19.34 15.96
C GLN A 735 -18.42 19.77 17.41
N ARG A 736 -17.48 19.58 18.36
CA ARG A 736 -17.74 19.72 19.81
C ARG A 736 -16.56 20.34 20.56
N GLY A 737 -16.81 20.72 21.82
CA GLY A 737 -15.83 21.33 22.71
C GLY A 737 -15.73 22.85 22.56
N SER A 738 -14.91 23.50 23.39
CA SER A 738 -14.65 24.94 23.28
C SER A 738 -13.64 25.23 22.17
N LEU A 739 -14.11 25.13 20.92
CA LEU A 739 -13.30 25.28 19.69
C LEU A 739 -12.41 26.54 19.71
N ASN A 740 -12.92 27.62 20.31
CA ASN A 740 -12.29 28.94 20.24
C ASN A 740 -11.40 29.28 21.46
N ASN A 741 -11.11 28.34 22.35
CA ASN A 741 -10.22 28.56 23.51
C ASN A 741 -8.73 28.24 23.24
N ALA A 742 -8.40 27.72 22.05
CA ALA A 742 -7.04 27.37 21.65
C ALA A 742 -6.81 27.75 20.18
N PHE A 743 -5.56 27.74 19.73
CA PHE A 743 -5.23 27.81 18.31
C PHE A 743 -5.07 26.41 17.72
N MET A 744 -5.51 26.19 16.48
CA MET A 744 -5.39 24.88 15.79
C MET A 744 -3.93 24.46 15.69
N PHE A 745 -3.04 25.39 15.37
CA PHE A 745 -1.59 25.21 15.38
C PHE A 745 -0.90 26.28 16.24
N LEU A 746 0.02 25.82 17.10
CA LEU A 746 0.92 26.65 17.88
C LEU A 746 2.36 26.38 17.43
N THR A 747 3.09 27.42 17.00
CA THR A 747 4.47 27.28 16.53
C THR A 747 5.38 28.29 17.22
N ASP A 748 6.15 27.86 18.21
CA ASP A 748 7.04 28.72 18.99
C ASP A 748 8.52 28.44 18.68
N ASN A 749 9.20 29.41 18.06
CA ASN A 749 10.63 29.33 17.70
C ASN A 749 11.02 27.97 17.09
N SER A 750 10.19 27.50 16.15
CA SER A 750 10.21 26.14 15.62
C SER A 750 9.68 26.12 14.19
N SER A 751 9.81 24.97 13.51
CA SER A 751 9.43 24.85 12.10
C SER A 751 8.27 23.88 11.88
N ILE A 752 7.34 24.25 11.02
CA ILE A 752 6.18 23.44 10.66
C ILE A 752 5.85 23.57 9.17
N SER A 753 5.41 22.48 8.54
CA SER A 753 4.57 22.49 7.35
C SER A 753 3.31 21.65 7.60
N ALA A 754 2.15 22.13 7.17
CA ALA A 754 0.89 21.44 7.37
C ALA A 754 -0.05 21.60 6.18
N SER A 755 -0.57 20.48 5.69
CA SER A 755 -1.67 20.36 4.75
C SER A 755 -2.83 19.65 5.45
N ILE A 756 -3.99 20.31 5.59
CA ILE A 756 -5.15 19.79 6.33
C ILE A 756 -6.43 20.53 5.93
N ALA A 757 -7.59 19.90 6.07
CA ALA A 757 -8.88 20.59 5.99
C ALA A 757 -9.79 20.32 7.19
N GLU A 758 -10.67 21.28 7.45
CA GLU A 758 -11.68 21.23 8.50
C GLU A 758 -13.05 20.84 7.93
N VAL A 759 -13.76 20.02 8.68
CA VAL A 759 -15.18 19.76 8.47
C VAL A 759 -15.94 20.09 9.75
N ASN A 760 -17.03 20.84 9.60
CA ASN A 760 -17.89 21.31 10.68
C ASN A 760 -19.35 21.25 10.22
N PHE A 761 -20.22 20.55 10.96
CA PHE A 761 -21.66 20.53 10.67
C PHE A 761 -22.47 21.13 11.82
N THR A 762 -21.89 22.06 12.57
CA THR A 762 -22.60 22.73 13.67
C THR A 762 -23.67 23.68 13.11
N ASN A 763 -24.76 23.84 13.86
CA ASN A 763 -25.83 24.79 13.55
C ASN A 763 -26.21 25.57 14.82
N PRO A 764 -25.92 26.89 14.92
CA PRO A 764 -25.29 27.71 13.89
C PRO A 764 -23.86 27.26 13.57
N PHE A 765 -23.41 27.59 12.35
CA PHE A 765 -22.07 27.28 11.86
C PHE A 765 -20.99 27.96 12.73
N ASP A 766 -20.12 27.15 13.35
CA ASP A 766 -19.06 27.57 14.27
C ASP A 766 -17.74 26.82 13.96
N PRO A 767 -17.00 27.21 12.90
CA PRO A 767 -15.71 26.60 12.57
C PRO A 767 -14.64 27.07 13.56
N PHE A 768 -13.47 26.44 13.52
CA PHE A 768 -12.33 26.78 14.37
C PHE A 768 -11.82 28.19 14.05
N ILE A 769 -12.11 29.17 14.91
CA ILE A 769 -11.81 30.58 14.61
C ILE A 769 -10.31 30.87 14.73
N ASN A 770 -9.65 30.33 15.75
CA ASN A 770 -8.24 30.59 16.02
C ASN A 770 -7.36 29.58 15.27
N VAL A 771 -6.94 29.90 14.05
CA VAL A 771 -6.27 28.90 13.20
C VAL A 771 -4.80 28.75 13.58
N LEU A 772 -4.02 29.83 13.50
CA LEU A 772 -2.58 29.79 13.69
C LEU A 772 -2.13 30.80 14.73
N GLN A 773 -1.20 30.41 15.59
CA GLN A 773 -0.35 31.34 16.33
C GLN A 773 1.11 30.94 16.16
N GLU A 774 1.92 31.90 15.74
CA GLU A 774 3.34 31.70 15.51
C GLU A 774 4.13 32.73 16.31
N THR A 775 5.15 32.27 17.05
CA THR A 775 6.06 33.10 17.84
C THR A 775 7.48 32.97 17.31
N ARG A 776 8.14 34.10 17.06
CA ARG A 776 9.53 34.22 16.60
C ARG A 776 10.27 35.24 17.46
N GLY A 777 11.24 34.78 18.23
CA GLY A 777 11.81 35.54 19.34
C GLY A 777 10.71 35.96 20.31
N THR A 778 10.53 37.26 20.48
CA THR A 778 9.47 37.86 21.31
C THR A 778 8.24 38.28 20.51
N ASN A 779 8.24 38.13 19.18
CA ASN A 779 7.15 38.59 18.31
C ASN A 779 6.16 37.47 18.05
N THR A 780 4.87 37.74 18.25
CA THR A 780 3.80 36.77 17.98
C THR A 780 2.85 37.32 16.92
N ARG A 781 2.45 36.47 15.98
CA ARG A 781 1.41 36.75 14.97
C ARG A 781 0.37 35.65 14.98
N THR A 782 -0.83 35.96 14.52
CA THR A 782 -1.96 35.03 14.51
C THR A 782 -2.70 35.07 13.19
N LEU A 783 -3.34 33.97 12.82
CA LEU A 783 -4.33 33.87 11.77
C LEU A 783 -5.66 33.40 12.36
N THR A 784 -6.74 34.06 12.00
CA THR A 784 -8.11 33.64 12.36
C THR A 784 -8.97 33.40 11.13
N TYR A 785 -9.95 32.52 11.23
CA TYR A 785 -11.00 32.36 10.21
C TYR A 785 -11.81 33.68 10.08
N PRO A 786 -12.28 34.04 8.88
CA PRO A 786 -12.08 33.41 7.58
C PRO A 786 -10.87 33.99 6.81
N ASN A 787 -9.86 34.54 7.49
CA ASN A 787 -8.75 35.23 6.82
C ASN A 787 -7.73 34.27 6.17
N GLY A 788 -7.90 32.95 6.35
CA GLY A 788 -7.15 31.91 5.67
C GLY A 788 -7.93 31.30 4.49
N PRO A 789 -7.32 30.37 3.74
CA PRO A 789 -8.02 29.67 2.66
C PRO A 789 -9.17 28.79 3.19
N THR A 790 -10.20 28.66 2.36
CA THR A 790 -11.40 27.84 2.61
C THR A 790 -11.68 26.99 1.38
N GLY A 791 -12.25 25.80 1.57
CA GLY A 791 -12.66 24.91 0.48
C GLY A 791 -14.13 25.09 0.09
N LYS A 792 -14.53 24.45 -1.02
CA LYS A 792 -15.95 24.31 -1.42
C LYS A 792 -16.65 23.20 -0.62
N GLY A 793 -15.94 22.12 -0.33
CA GLY A 793 -16.37 20.94 0.43
C GLY A 793 -15.77 20.84 1.82
N ALA A 794 -14.66 21.54 2.09
CA ALA A 794 -14.22 21.79 3.47
C ALA A 794 -15.23 22.72 4.14
N VAL A 795 -15.96 22.24 5.15
CA VAL A 795 -17.02 22.98 5.82
C VAL A 795 -16.40 23.93 6.87
N GLY A 796 -15.30 24.61 6.55
CA GLY A 796 -14.49 25.38 7.50
C GLY A 796 -13.17 25.85 6.89
N ASN A 797 -12.11 25.87 7.71
CA ASN A 797 -10.75 26.14 7.28
C ASN A 797 -10.25 25.06 6.30
N ALA A 798 -9.50 25.45 5.27
CA ALA A 798 -8.76 24.51 4.44
C ALA A 798 -7.37 25.06 4.19
N LEU A 799 -6.35 24.36 4.66
CA LEU A 799 -4.96 24.76 4.53
C LEU A 799 -4.27 23.79 3.56
N PRO A 800 -4.21 24.09 2.24
CA PRO A 800 -3.40 23.30 1.32
C PRO A 800 -1.92 23.33 1.72
N LEU A 801 -1.44 24.48 2.20
CA LEU A 801 -0.12 24.57 2.82
C LEU A 801 -0.04 25.74 3.80
N TYR A 802 0.19 25.43 5.08
CA TYR A 802 0.71 26.35 6.09
C TYR A 802 2.19 26.04 6.32
N VAL A 803 3.03 27.07 6.36
CA VAL A 803 4.46 26.96 6.71
C VAL A 803 4.85 27.99 7.75
N GLY A 804 5.68 27.57 8.70
CA GLY A 804 6.35 28.43 9.68
C GLY A 804 7.79 27.97 9.84
N TYR A 805 8.75 28.89 9.84
CA TYR A 805 10.18 28.58 9.90
C TYR A 805 10.87 29.25 11.08
N ASP A 806 11.69 28.51 11.81
CA ASP A 806 12.67 29.12 12.72
C ASP A 806 13.75 29.85 11.91
N SER A 807 14.02 31.10 12.31
CA SER A 807 15.06 32.00 11.79
C SER A 807 16.48 31.39 11.77
N ALA A 808 16.78 30.44 12.66
CA ALA A 808 18.07 29.72 12.69
C ALA A 808 18.15 28.58 11.66
N SER A 809 17.03 28.20 11.04
CA SER A 809 16.96 27.15 10.05
C SER A 809 16.98 27.70 8.61
N TYR A 810 18.06 28.40 8.26
CA TYR A 810 18.54 28.42 6.87
C TYR A 810 19.09 27.03 6.52
N LEU A 811 18.23 26.01 6.56
CA LEU A 811 18.51 24.76 5.88
C LEU A 811 18.30 25.05 4.40
N THR A 812 19.41 24.99 3.65
CA THR A 812 19.38 24.73 2.22
C THR A 812 18.32 23.67 1.95
N PRO A 813 17.43 23.87 0.96
CA PRO A 813 16.34 22.93 0.70
C PRO A 813 16.90 21.51 0.66
N PRO A 814 16.35 20.57 1.46
CA PRO A 814 16.87 19.22 1.45
C PRO A 814 16.60 18.61 0.08
N TYR A 815 17.70 18.22 -0.57
CA TYR A 815 17.81 17.31 -1.71
C TYR A 815 17.11 17.73 -3.01
N ARG A 816 17.93 18.03 -4.03
CA ARG A 816 17.45 17.96 -5.41
C ARG A 816 17.35 16.49 -5.77
N VAL A 817 16.15 16.02 -6.08
CA VAL A 817 16.03 14.88 -7.00
C VAL A 817 16.62 15.37 -8.32
N GLN A 818 17.84 14.96 -8.63
CA GLN A 818 18.36 15.12 -9.99
C GLN A 818 17.76 14.01 -10.83
N ALA A 819 16.80 14.36 -11.69
CA ALA A 819 16.53 13.57 -12.87
C ALA A 819 17.76 13.68 -13.77
N ILE A 820 18.61 12.65 -13.79
CA ILE A 820 19.64 12.51 -14.81
C ILE A 820 19.14 11.48 -15.81
N GLY A 821 18.75 11.91 -17.01
CA GLY A 821 18.43 11.01 -18.10
C GLY A 821 17.74 11.66 -19.30
N SER A 822 18.16 11.24 -20.50
CA SER A 822 17.56 11.55 -21.80
C SER A 822 16.23 10.81 -22.00
N ALA A 823 15.52 11.15 -23.09
CA ALA A 823 14.12 10.80 -23.45
C ALA A 823 13.56 9.41 -23.07
N ASN A 824 14.39 8.40 -22.78
CA ASN A 824 13.95 7.02 -22.60
C ASN A 824 14.39 6.40 -21.25
N LYS A 825 14.88 7.17 -20.27
CA LYS A 825 15.24 6.63 -18.94
C LYS A 825 15.25 7.71 -17.85
N ILE A 826 14.33 7.64 -16.89
CA ILE A 826 14.40 8.44 -15.66
C ILE A 826 15.06 7.57 -14.57
N THR A 827 16.27 7.92 -14.16
CA THR A 827 16.88 7.32 -12.96
C THR A 827 16.62 8.25 -11.78
N LEU A 828 15.86 7.80 -10.79
CA LEU A 828 15.69 8.51 -9.53
C LEU A 828 16.84 8.14 -8.61
N THR A 829 17.84 9.03 -8.50
CA THR A 829 18.89 8.89 -7.47
C THR A 829 18.48 9.69 -6.23
N TRP A 830 18.40 9.00 -5.10
CA TRP A 830 18.30 9.60 -3.78
C TRP A 830 19.71 9.86 -3.28
N ASP A 831 20.03 11.08 -2.86
CA ASP A 831 21.29 11.32 -2.15
C ASP A 831 21.31 10.40 -0.91
N ALA A 832 22.41 9.67 -0.73
CA ALA A 832 22.59 8.81 0.43
C ALA A 832 22.39 9.61 1.72
N MET A 833 21.67 9.04 2.69
CA MET A 833 21.57 9.62 4.02
C MET A 833 22.98 9.96 4.53
N PRO A 834 23.21 11.14 5.13
CA PRO A 834 24.29 11.26 6.09
C PRO A 834 24.03 10.19 7.15
N ARG A 835 24.91 9.21 7.27
CA ARG A 835 24.89 8.30 8.42
C ARG A 835 24.96 9.19 9.66
N ALA A 836 23.90 9.18 10.47
CA ALA A 836 23.94 9.69 11.83
C ALA A 836 24.80 8.74 12.70
#